data_AF-A0A483AHQ0-F1
#
_entry.id   AF-A0A483AHQ0-F1
#
_cell.length_a   1.000
_cell.length_b   1.000
_cell.length_c   1.000
_cell.angle_alpha   90.00
_cell.angle_beta   90.00
_cell.angle_gamma   90.00
#
_symmetry.space_group_name_H-M   'P 1'
#
loop_
_entity.id
_entity.type
_entity.pdbx_description
1 polymer ?
#
loop_
_entity_poly.entity_id
_entity_poly.type
_entity_poly.pdbx_seq_one_letter_code
_entity_poly.pdbx_strand_id
1 'polypeptide(L)'
;MLGEYNAKTAGSICTLFNASGVAIANASGVTGSDGSVSLANVVLPTGLVYSSCSGGTYTDEATGQATNAPNIRAAVIYSGTGKLSLFASPISEISFRLADTNGGDLTTIAAAITTQNAQTATAFGLDGVDITSIIPTDINTTAAANDAAGKFGTVLAAISQMQENSATDGGQTPSTAEYNVLIAQLVADMADGDIDGIADNNGNIININQAINNFKTGTGVNNPASDTGNSNVTTTPSVILNTTSIAFPENGTATYTVVLNTQPTGDVTITPVSSDTGAATVSGVMTFTTVNWNTPQTVTVTGVIDADTSTETVTISHTIAGGDYASVTSADVTAIVGEFTISAQTRSIAENSANATNVGAVLVTTGSPTGFSITSGNTNTAFAISNSGQITVADVNELDFETTTSYTLAVEITKADTTSQSANITVNVTDVFETETITFNSLTYATIQSPDTDRVWLDRNLGATQVATSSTDSAAYGDLHQWGRATDGHELRSATTVTATLATTISPGVNAFVTNSTAPYDWTSADSAGSSRVSAWSSGGANDICPSGFSVPTEAELVADTINATTTDITNGATAFSSFLKIPVAGYRNRVVGALRDAGSYAFLWSRSAYGAFGRGLGIGGTLTDFYSLDRAGGFSVRCIKD
;
A
#
# COMPACT_ATOMS: atom_id res chain seq x y z
N MET A 1 -17.87 18.91 -0.01
CA MET A 1 -18.94 19.48 -0.86
C MET A 1 -19.41 18.38 -1.79
N LEU A 2 -20.72 18.11 -1.84
CA LEU A 2 -21.30 17.17 -2.81
C LEU A 2 -21.91 17.98 -3.94
N GLY A 3 -21.70 17.60 -5.20
CA GLY A 3 -22.32 18.24 -6.38
C GLY A 3 -22.96 17.20 -7.29
N GLU A 4 -23.98 17.60 -8.06
CA GLU A 4 -24.72 16.70 -8.95
C GLU A 4 -25.12 17.35 -10.27
N TYR A 5 -24.81 16.66 -11.37
CA TYR A 5 -25.25 16.87 -12.76
C TYR A 5 -24.99 18.29 -13.32
N ASN A 6 -24.75 18.41 -14.63
CA ASN A 6 -24.21 19.62 -15.26
C ASN A 6 -25.14 20.85 -15.20
N ALA A 7 -26.42 20.61 -14.96
CA ALA A 7 -27.38 21.61 -14.52
C ALA A 7 -27.62 21.41 -13.03
N LYS A 8 -27.37 22.46 -12.26
CA LYS A 8 -27.55 22.54 -10.81
C LYS A 8 -28.73 21.68 -10.32
N THR A 9 -28.44 20.48 -9.84
CA THR A 9 -29.52 19.59 -9.40
C THR A 9 -30.06 20.05 -8.06
N ALA A 10 -31.28 20.55 -8.04
CA ALA A 10 -31.91 21.05 -6.83
C ALA A 10 -32.73 19.94 -6.14
N GLY A 11 -32.58 19.79 -4.82
CA GLY A 11 -33.44 18.93 -4.02
C GLY A 11 -33.04 17.45 -3.97
N SER A 12 -31.87 17.08 -4.47
CA SER A 12 -31.35 15.71 -4.38
C SER A 12 -30.77 15.42 -3.01
N ILE A 13 -30.97 14.21 -2.51
CA ILE A 13 -30.40 13.76 -1.24
C ILE A 13 -29.08 13.04 -1.53
N CYS A 14 -27.97 13.67 -1.13
CA CYS A 14 -26.64 13.11 -1.25
C CYS A 14 -26.14 12.60 0.11
N THR A 15 -25.75 11.33 0.17
CA THR A 15 -25.25 10.68 1.39
C THR A 15 -23.87 10.07 1.16
N LEU A 16 -22.94 10.25 2.11
CA LEU A 16 -21.63 9.60 2.09
C LEU A 16 -21.65 8.25 2.79
N PHE A 17 -20.93 7.29 2.21
CA PHE A 17 -20.75 5.94 2.72
C PHE A 17 -19.25 5.63 2.86
N ASN A 18 -18.92 4.78 3.82
CA ASN A 18 -17.55 4.29 4.02
C ASN A 18 -17.28 2.99 3.24
N ALA A 19 -16.06 2.46 3.37
CA ALA A 19 -15.62 1.21 2.75
C ALA A 19 -16.45 -0.04 3.13
N SER A 20 -17.27 0.03 4.19
CA SER A 20 -18.18 -1.04 4.60
C SER A 20 -19.61 -0.83 4.09
N GLY A 21 -19.85 0.19 3.27
CA GLY A 21 -21.18 0.53 2.75
C GLY A 21 -22.10 1.12 3.80
N VAL A 22 -21.56 1.57 4.93
CA VAL A 22 -22.32 2.18 6.02
C VAL A 22 -22.33 3.69 5.83
N ALA A 23 -23.52 4.29 5.91
CA ALA A 23 -23.69 5.73 5.86
C ALA A 23 -22.90 6.41 6.98
N ILE A 24 -22.09 7.41 6.63
CA ILE A 24 -21.27 8.16 7.58
C ILE A 24 -22.18 9.09 8.38
N ALA A 25 -21.99 9.12 9.71
CA ALA A 25 -22.80 9.93 10.60
C ALA A 25 -22.74 11.43 10.22
N ASN A 26 -23.92 12.06 10.16
CA ASN A 26 -24.10 13.47 9.76
C ASN A 26 -23.64 13.80 8.33
N ALA A 27 -23.37 12.79 7.50
CA ALA A 27 -22.84 12.96 6.16
C ALA A 27 -23.91 12.86 5.06
N SER A 28 -25.11 13.38 5.35
CA SER A 28 -26.24 13.41 4.40
C SER A 28 -26.83 14.81 4.36
N GLY A 29 -27.24 15.26 3.17
CA GLY A 29 -27.87 16.55 3.00
C GLY A 29 -28.53 16.71 1.64
N VAL A 30 -29.30 17.79 1.51
CA VAL A 30 -30.07 18.11 0.29
C VAL A 30 -29.33 19.16 -0.52
N THR A 31 -29.20 18.95 -1.83
CA THR A 31 -28.55 19.91 -2.74
C THR A 31 -29.36 21.21 -2.86
N GLY A 32 -28.63 22.33 -2.84
CA GLY A 32 -29.20 23.66 -3.06
C GLY A 32 -29.50 23.95 -4.53
N SER A 33 -29.95 25.17 -4.81
CA SER A 33 -30.21 25.62 -6.19
C SER A 33 -28.94 25.78 -7.04
N ASP A 34 -27.76 25.61 -6.44
CA ASP A 34 -26.46 25.55 -7.10
C ASP A 34 -25.98 24.11 -7.35
N GLY A 35 -26.84 23.10 -7.07
CA GLY A 35 -26.49 21.70 -7.21
C GLY A 35 -25.56 21.18 -6.12
N SER A 36 -25.22 22.00 -5.12
CA SER A 36 -24.23 21.66 -4.12
C SER A 36 -24.82 21.48 -2.73
N VAL A 37 -24.18 20.63 -1.92
CA VAL A 37 -24.41 20.57 -0.47
C VAL A 37 -23.09 20.57 0.29
N SER A 38 -23.01 21.45 1.28
CA SER A 38 -21.88 21.54 2.20
C SER A 38 -22.23 20.88 3.52
N LEU A 39 -21.49 19.84 3.87
CA LEU A 39 -21.69 19.08 5.10
C LEU A 39 -20.60 19.48 6.10
N ALA A 40 -21.00 20.03 7.24
CA ALA A 40 -20.09 20.43 8.30
C ALA A 40 -20.06 19.39 9.43
N ASN A 41 -18.93 19.31 10.15
CA ASN A 41 -18.74 18.41 11.30
C ASN A 41 -18.89 16.90 10.98
N VAL A 42 -18.54 16.52 9.75
CA VAL A 42 -18.45 15.11 9.34
C VAL A 42 -17.05 14.58 9.62
N VAL A 43 -16.96 13.47 10.35
CA VAL A 43 -15.70 12.75 10.57
C VAL A 43 -15.58 11.67 9.50
N LEU A 44 -14.61 11.82 8.60
CA LEU A 44 -14.40 10.89 7.48
C LEU A 44 -13.35 9.82 7.84
N PRO A 45 -13.62 8.53 7.59
CA PRO A 45 -12.62 7.48 7.73
C PRO A 45 -11.61 7.54 6.58
N THR A 46 -10.38 7.09 6.84
CA THR A 46 -9.40 6.80 5.77
C THR A 46 -9.89 5.66 4.87
N GLY A 47 -9.52 5.68 3.60
CA GLY A 47 -9.88 4.66 2.62
C GLY A 47 -11.06 5.06 1.74
N LEU A 48 -11.79 4.06 1.21
CA LEU A 48 -12.90 4.31 0.28
C LEU A 48 -13.99 5.16 0.95
N VAL A 49 -14.31 6.28 0.30
CA VAL A 49 -15.48 7.11 0.60
C VAL A 49 -16.21 7.35 -0.71
N TYR A 50 -17.52 7.11 -0.73
CA TYR A 50 -18.35 7.38 -1.90
C TYR A 50 -19.63 8.12 -1.53
N SER A 51 -20.08 8.99 -2.43
CA SER A 51 -21.39 9.61 -2.38
C SER A 51 -22.40 8.78 -3.16
N SER A 52 -23.64 8.79 -2.71
CA SER A 52 -24.81 8.42 -3.51
C SER A 52 -25.80 9.57 -3.43
N CYS A 53 -26.12 10.16 -4.58
CA CYS A 53 -27.12 11.20 -4.74
C CYS A 53 -28.36 10.61 -5.42
N SER A 54 -29.55 11.01 -4.97
CA SER A 54 -30.81 10.48 -5.46
C SER A 54 -31.97 11.45 -5.25
N GLY A 55 -32.89 11.48 -6.21
CA GLY A 55 -34.03 12.40 -6.21
C GLY A 55 -33.65 13.81 -6.65
N GLY A 56 -34.56 14.77 -6.48
CA GLY A 56 -34.36 16.14 -6.98
C GLY A 56 -34.59 16.27 -8.49
N THR A 57 -34.30 17.46 -9.00
CA THR A 57 -34.54 17.81 -10.41
C THR A 57 -33.40 18.64 -10.98
N TYR A 58 -33.10 18.46 -12.26
CA TYR A 58 -32.14 19.25 -13.02
C TYR A 58 -32.76 19.74 -14.34
N THR A 59 -32.13 20.72 -14.98
CA THR A 59 -32.49 21.16 -16.34
C THR A 59 -31.64 20.43 -17.36
N ASP A 60 -32.22 19.55 -18.15
CA ASP A 60 -31.48 18.79 -19.16
C ASP A 60 -30.91 19.71 -20.25
N GLU A 61 -29.60 19.60 -20.50
CA GLU A 61 -28.86 20.50 -21.40
C GLU A 61 -29.25 20.35 -22.87
N ALA A 62 -29.68 19.16 -23.27
CA ALA A 62 -30.12 18.91 -24.64
C ALA A 62 -31.52 19.48 -24.90
N THR A 63 -32.44 19.27 -23.96
CA THR A 63 -33.87 19.64 -24.13
C THR A 63 -34.24 20.98 -23.50
N GLY A 64 -33.43 21.52 -22.59
CA GLY A 64 -33.73 22.69 -21.77
C GLY A 64 -34.88 22.46 -20.76
N GLN A 65 -35.37 21.23 -20.60
CA GLN A 65 -36.51 20.92 -19.74
C GLN A 65 -36.08 20.44 -18.36
N ALA A 66 -36.88 20.77 -17.34
CA ALA A 66 -36.68 20.24 -16.00
C ALA A 66 -37.09 18.75 -15.94
N THR A 67 -36.17 17.89 -15.49
CA THR A 67 -36.39 16.44 -15.33
C THR A 67 -35.89 15.94 -13.98
N ASN A 68 -36.28 14.72 -13.60
CA ASN A 68 -35.85 14.09 -12.36
C ASN A 68 -34.39 13.64 -12.48
N ALA A 69 -33.58 13.96 -11.46
CA ALA A 69 -32.20 13.51 -11.44
C ALA A 69 -32.10 12.00 -11.21
N PRO A 70 -31.21 11.31 -11.94
CA PRO A 70 -30.98 9.88 -11.74
C PRO A 70 -30.20 9.62 -10.46
N ASN A 71 -30.16 8.35 -10.03
CA ASN A 71 -29.28 7.97 -8.93
C ASN A 71 -27.85 7.87 -9.44
N ILE A 72 -26.95 8.66 -8.86
CA ILE A 72 -25.54 8.70 -9.29
C ILE A 72 -24.58 8.72 -8.11
N ARG A 73 -23.39 8.16 -8.35
CA ARG A 73 -22.34 8.02 -7.35
C ARG A 73 -21.03 8.66 -7.79
N ALA A 74 -20.21 9.04 -6.83
CA ALA A 74 -18.81 9.38 -7.00
C ALA A 74 -18.01 8.78 -5.86
N ALA A 75 -16.83 8.23 -6.14
CA ALA A 75 -16.02 7.52 -5.15
C ALA A 75 -14.54 7.85 -5.29
N VAL A 76 -13.84 7.91 -4.15
CA VAL A 76 -12.40 8.17 -4.07
C VAL A 76 -11.78 7.39 -2.90
N ILE A 77 -10.45 7.29 -2.89
CA ILE A 77 -9.67 6.87 -1.72
C ILE A 77 -9.28 8.13 -0.94
N TYR A 78 -9.93 8.34 0.22
CA TYR A 78 -9.67 9.48 1.07
C TYR A 78 -8.47 9.22 1.99
N SER A 79 -7.53 10.17 2.01
CA SER A 79 -6.26 10.06 2.74
C SER A 79 -6.39 10.21 4.26
N GLY A 80 -7.57 10.58 4.77
CA GLY A 80 -7.80 10.88 6.19
C GLY A 80 -7.54 12.32 6.59
N THR A 81 -7.03 13.15 5.68
CA THR A 81 -6.70 14.56 5.95
C THR A 81 -7.27 15.51 4.90
N GLY A 82 -7.71 16.70 5.33
CA GLY A 82 -8.16 17.76 4.44
C GLY A 82 -9.67 17.85 4.28
N LYS A 83 -10.11 18.64 3.30
CA LYS A 83 -11.52 18.74 2.91
C LYS A 83 -11.78 17.76 1.76
N LEU A 84 -12.91 17.07 1.80
CA LEU A 84 -13.37 16.23 0.70
C LEU A 84 -14.43 16.97 -0.13
N SER A 85 -14.22 17.01 -1.44
CA SER A 85 -15.22 17.40 -2.44
C SER A 85 -15.48 16.19 -3.34
N LEU A 86 -16.75 15.87 -3.55
CA LEU A 86 -17.21 14.80 -4.44
C LEU A 86 -18.27 15.35 -5.38
N PHE A 87 -18.06 15.26 -6.67
CA PHE A 87 -19.00 15.64 -7.71
C PHE A 87 -19.55 14.36 -8.35
N ALA A 88 -20.81 14.07 -8.08
CA ALA A 88 -21.54 12.99 -8.71
C ALA A 88 -22.02 13.44 -10.09
N SER A 89 -21.70 12.66 -11.11
CA SER A 89 -22.06 12.90 -12.50
C SER A 89 -22.26 11.57 -13.22
N PRO A 90 -22.83 11.57 -14.44
CA PRO A 90 -22.81 10.40 -15.31
C PRO A 90 -21.43 9.75 -15.43
N ILE A 91 -20.36 10.54 -15.54
CA ILE A 91 -18.99 10.03 -15.72
C ILE A 91 -18.46 9.37 -14.43
N SER A 92 -18.74 9.96 -13.26
CA SER A 92 -18.34 9.34 -11.99
C SER A 92 -19.17 8.09 -11.66
N GLU A 93 -20.43 8.03 -12.10
CA GLU A 93 -21.29 6.85 -11.98
C GLU A 93 -20.79 5.71 -12.88
N ILE A 94 -20.41 6.01 -14.14
CA ILE A 94 -19.74 5.05 -15.03
C ILE A 94 -18.47 4.51 -14.38
N SER A 95 -17.64 5.39 -13.82
CA SER A 95 -16.41 5.01 -13.12
C SER A 95 -16.68 4.09 -11.92
N PHE A 96 -17.72 4.39 -11.14
CA PHE A 96 -18.13 3.55 -10.02
C PHE A 96 -18.56 2.16 -10.49
N ARG A 97 -19.35 2.07 -11.57
CA ARG A 97 -19.84 0.80 -12.13
C ARG A 97 -18.74 -0.03 -12.78
N LEU A 98 -17.77 0.59 -13.43
CA LEU A 98 -16.60 -0.10 -14.00
C LEU A 98 -15.67 -0.64 -12.91
N ALA A 99 -15.51 0.10 -11.81
CA ALA A 99 -14.77 -0.39 -10.64
C ALA A 99 -15.49 -1.57 -9.94
N ASP A 100 -16.81 -1.68 -10.11
CA ASP A 100 -17.64 -2.75 -9.54
C ASP A 100 -17.68 -4.01 -10.42
N THR A 101 -16.55 -4.71 -10.50
CA THR A 101 -16.43 -5.96 -11.27
C THR A 101 -17.00 -7.20 -10.54
N ASN A 102 -17.40 -7.05 -9.28
CA ASN A 102 -17.80 -8.17 -8.41
C ASN A 102 -19.13 -7.91 -7.66
N GLY A 103 -20.07 -7.22 -8.30
CA GLY A 103 -21.47 -7.17 -7.86
C GLY A 103 -21.72 -6.47 -6.52
N GLY A 104 -21.04 -5.36 -6.27
CA GLY A 104 -21.16 -4.51 -5.08
C GLY A 104 -20.05 -4.70 -4.06
N ASP A 105 -19.00 -5.47 -4.36
CA ASP A 105 -17.85 -5.63 -3.46
C ASP A 105 -17.02 -4.35 -3.37
N LEU A 106 -17.22 -3.63 -2.28
CA LEU A 106 -16.55 -2.37 -1.99
C LEU A 106 -15.03 -2.51 -1.84
N THR A 107 -14.49 -3.70 -1.56
CA THR A 107 -13.05 -3.93 -1.53
C THR A 107 -12.47 -3.89 -2.94
N THR A 108 -13.17 -4.53 -3.87
CA THR A 108 -12.80 -4.54 -5.29
C THR A 108 -12.91 -3.13 -5.87
N ILE A 109 -13.99 -2.41 -5.56
CA ILE A 109 -14.14 -1.00 -5.95
C ILE A 109 -13.01 -0.15 -5.37
N ALA A 110 -12.67 -0.30 -4.09
CA ALA A 110 -11.59 0.46 -3.46
C ALA A 110 -10.24 0.25 -4.14
N ALA A 111 -9.95 -0.95 -4.63
CA ALA A 111 -8.71 -1.25 -5.32
C ALA A 111 -8.62 -0.61 -6.72
N ALA A 112 -9.77 -0.43 -7.39
CA ALA A 112 -9.83 0.02 -8.79
C ALA A 112 -10.18 1.50 -8.96
N ILE A 113 -10.91 2.11 -8.02
CA ILE A 113 -11.62 3.37 -8.27
C ILE A 113 -10.72 4.55 -8.66
N THR A 114 -9.51 4.66 -8.09
CA THR A 114 -8.58 5.74 -8.44
C THR A 114 -8.14 5.65 -9.89
N THR A 115 -7.75 4.46 -10.33
CA THR A 115 -7.37 4.19 -11.72
C THR A 115 -8.57 4.38 -12.64
N GLN A 116 -9.74 3.87 -12.23
CA GLN A 116 -10.93 3.93 -13.05
C GLN A 116 -11.42 5.37 -13.26
N ASN A 117 -11.38 6.22 -12.24
CA ASN A 117 -11.71 7.65 -12.39
C ASN A 117 -10.83 8.33 -13.44
N ALA A 118 -9.52 8.02 -13.46
CA ALA A 118 -8.59 8.57 -14.45
C ALA A 118 -8.83 8.01 -15.85
N GLN A 119 -9.03 6.70 -15.99
CA GLN A 119 -9.29 6.05 -17.27
C GLN A 119 -10.61 6.52 -17.88
N THR A 120 -11.67 6.65 -17.09
CA THR A 120 -12.94 7.21 -17.55
C THR A 120 -12.77 8.66 -17.98
N ALA A 121 -12.05 9.49 -17.23
CA ALA A 121 -11.79 10.86 -17.65
C ALA A 121 -11.09 10.91 -19.02
N THR A 122 -10.03 10.11 -19.22
CA THR A 122 -9.33 10.00 -20.52
C THR A 122 -10.25 9.50 -21.64
N ALA A 123 -11.06 8.47 -21.40
CA ALA A 123 -11.97 7.93 -22.41
C ALA A 123 -12.98 8.97 -22.91
N PHE A 124 -13.41 9.88 -22.04
CA PHE A 124 -14.29 11.00 -22.39
C PHE A 124 -13.53 12.26 -22.87
N GLY A 125 -12.22 12.18 -23.14
CA GLY A 125 -11.40 13.31 -23.61
C GLY A 125 -11.11 14.37 -22.55
N LEU A 126 -11.20 13.99 -21.26
CA LEU A 126 -10.97 14.83 -20.10
C LEU A 126 -9.63 14.51 -19.42
N ASP A 127 -8.57 14.32 -20.21
CA ASP A 127 -7.23 13.98 -19.70
C ASP A 127 -6.77 14.93 -18.59
N GLY A 128 -6.41 14.36 -17.44
CA GLY A 128 -5.95 15.11 -16.27
C GLY A 128 -7.01 15.92 -15.53
N VAL A 129 -8.29 15.82 -15.92
CA VAL A 129 -9.42 16.43 -15.20
C VAL A 129 -9.86 15.50 -14.07
N ASP A 130 -9.90 16.02 -12.84
CA ASP A 130 -10.50 15.30 -11.71
C ASP A 130 -12.03 15.38 -11.78
N ILE A 131 -12.61 14.38 -12.44
CA ILE A 131 -14.06 14.20 -12.61
C ILE A 131 -14.83 14.01 -11.30
N THR A 132 -14.13 13.84 -10.17
CA THR A 132 -14.74 13.69 -8.85
C THR A 132 -14.69 14.95 -8.00
N SER A 133 -13.89 15.97 -8.35
CA SER A 133 -13.80 17.18 -7.51
C SER A 133 -14.02 18.48 -8.27
N ILE A 134 -13.85 18.50 -9.59
CA ILE A 134 -14.08 19.66 -10.43
C ILE A 134 -15.59 19.86 -10.62
N ILE A 135 -16.05 21.09 -10.38
CA ILE A 135 -17.41 21.50 -10.71
C ILE A 135 -17.42 21.88 -12.21
N PRO A 136 -18.22 21.21 -13.06
CA PRO A 136 -18.34 21.54 -14.47
C PRO A 136 -19.01 22.91 -14.67
N THR A 137 -18.73 23.56 -15.81
CA THR A 137 -19.45 24.76 -16.22
C THR A 137 -20.85 24.39 -16.69
N ASP A 138 -21.87 24.93 -16.01
CA ASP A 138 -23.27 24.86 -16.45
C ASP A 138 -23.44 25.62 -17.78
N ILE A 139 -23.51 24.86 -18.86
CA ILE A 139 -23.52 25.41 -20.21
C ILE A 139 -24.87 26.00 -20.64
N ASN A 140 -25.94 25.77 -19.86
CA ASN A 140 -27.23 26.41 -20.09
C ASN A 140 -27.20 27.89 -19.71
N THR A 141 -26.31 28.27 -18.79
CA THR A 141 -26.24 29.62 -18.25
C THR A 141 -24.94 30.35 -18.56
N THR A 142 -23.87 29.61 -18.88
CA THR A 142 -22.53 30.16 -19.08
C THR A 142 -21.84 29.50 -20.27
N ALA A 143 -21.21 30.29 -21.14
CA ALA A 143 -20.42 29.72 -22.24
C ALA A 143 -19.23 28.91 -21.70
N ALA A 144 -19.04 27.70 -22.23
CA ALA A 144 -17.91 26.85 -21.84
C ALA A 144 -16.58 27.48 -22.26
N ALA A 145 -15.69 27.68 -21.28
CA ALA A 145 -14.31 28.08 -21.53
C ALA A 145 -13.46 26.87 -21.95
N ASN A 146 -12.30 27.11 -22.58
CA ASN A 146 -11.33 26.05 -22.88
C ASN A 146 -10.46 25.70 -21.65
N ASP A 147 -11.11 25.46 -20.51
CA ASP A 147 -10.51 25.00 -19.27
C ASP A 147 -11.14 23.67 -18.81
N ALA A 148 -10.66 23.10 -17.71
CA ALA A 148 -11.14 21.80 -17.24
C ALA A 148 -12.65 21.80 -16.93
N ALA A 149 -13.18 22.88 -16.36
CA ALA A 149 -14.59 23.00 -16.02
C ALA A 149 -15.49 23.13 -17.27
N GLY A 150 -15.07 23.93 -18.25
CA GLY A 150 -15.80 24.11 -19.51
C GLY A 150 -15.77 22.86 -20.39
N LYS A 151 -14.63 22.16 -20.45
CA LYS A 151 -14.53 20.86 -21.13
C LYS A 151 -15.44 19.82 -20.47
N PHE A 152 -15.40 19.71 -19.14
CA PHE A 152 -16.24 18.77 -18.41
C PHE A 152 -17.73 19.07 -18.61
N GLY A 153 -18.14 20.34 -18.52
CA GLY A 153 -19.52 20.75 -18.80
C GLY A 153 -19.96 20.46 -20.24
N THR A 154 -19.07 20.60 -21.22
CA THR A 154 -19.38 20.27 -22.62
C THR A 154 -19.62 18.77 -22.82
N VAL A 155 -18.80 17.92 -22.20
CA VAL A 155 -18.94 16.45 -22.24
C VAL A 155 -20.24 16.00 -21.60
N LEU A 156 -20.61 16.56 -20.44
CA LEU A 156 -21.85 16.20 -19.77
C LEU A 156 -23.09 16.58 -20.59
N ALA A 157 -23.08 17.73 -21.26
CA ALA A 157 -24.16 18.09 -22.19
C ALA A 157 -24.22 17.18 -23.42
N ALA A 158 -23.08 16.71 -23.92
CA ALA A 158 -23.05 15.71 -24.98
C ALA A 158 -23.68 14.38 -24.55
N ILE A 159 -23.46 13.97 -23.29
CA ILE A 159 -24.12 12.78 -22.71
C ILE A 159 -25.64 12.99 -22.61
N SER A 160 -26.10 14.16 -22.16
CA SER A 160 -27.52 14.53 -22.19
C SER A 160 -28.09 14.44 -23.62
N GLN A 161 -27.35 14.91 -24.62
CA GLN A 161 -27.75 14.82 -26.02
C GLN A 161 -27.78 13.39 -26.58
N MET A 162 -26.87 12.51 -26.12
CA MET A 162 -26.91 11.08 -26.43
C MET A 162 -28.15 10.43 -25.82
N GLN A 163 -28.55 10.85 -24.61
CA GLN A 163 -29.77 10.38 -23.96
C GLN A 163 -31.02 10.78 -24.74
N GLU A 164 -31.14 12.04 -25.16
CA GLU A 164 -32.27 12.53 -25.97
C GLU A 164 -32.42 11.78 -27.30
N ASN A 165 -31.30 11.44 -27.95
CA ASN A 165 -31.33 10.79 -29.26
C ASN A 165 -31.46 9.26 -29.19
N SER A 166 -31.53 8.68 -28.00
CA SER A 166 -31.65 7.22 -27.81
C SER A 166 -33.02 6.70 -28.25
N ALA A 167 -33.06 5.43 -28.70
CA ALA A 167 -34.18 4.82 -29.44
C ALA A 167 -35.51 4.61 -28.68
N THR A 168 -35.76 5.30 -27.57
CA THR A 168 -36.97 5.15 -26.75
C THR A 168 -37.88 6.38 -26.74
N ASP A 169 -37.40 7.51 -27.25
CA ASP A 169 -37.97 8.79 -26.83
C ASP A 169 -39.17 9.29 -27.66
N GLY A 170 -39.09 9.31 -28.99
CA GLY A 170 -40.14 10.00 -29.75
C GLY A 170 -40.36 11.48 -29.34
N GLY A 171 -39.36 12.14 -28.74
CA GLY A 171 -39.35 13.57 -28.41
C GLY A 171 -39.92 13.98 -27.05
N GLN A 172 -39.81 13.15 -26.02
CA GLN A 172 -40.24 13.42 -24.63
C GLN A 172 -39.05 13.62 -23.67
N THR A 173 -39.35 14.06 -22.46
CA THR A 173 -38.34 14.28 -21.42
C THR A 173 -37.75 12.93 -20.97
N PRO A 174 -36.42 12.75 -20.96
CA PRO A 174 -35.81 11.47 -20.61
C PRO A 174 -36.16 11.00 -19.19
N SER A 175 -36.55 9.73 -19.06
CA SER A 175 -36.86 9.08 -17.79
C SER A 175 -35.63 8.49 -17.11
N THR A 176 -35.71 8.26 -15.79
CA THR A 176 -34.65 7.59 -15.02
C THR A 176 -34.33 6.18 -15.52
N ALA A 177 -35.28 5.50 -16.19
CA ALA A 177 -35.05 4.19 -16.76
C ALA A 177 -34.14 4.24 -17.99
N GLU A 178 -34.35 5.24 -18.86
CA GLU A 178 -33.55 5.46 -20.08
C GLU A 178 -32.12 5.89 -19.73
N TYR A 179 -31.98 6.67 -18.66
CA TYR A 179 -30.66 6.97 -18.10
C TYR A 179 -29.87 5.69 -17.74
N ASN A 180 -30.51 4.75 -17.04
CA ASN A 180 -29.84 3.51 -16.64
C ASN A 180 -29.41 2.66 -17.85
N VAL A 181 -30.18 2.71 -18.95
CA VAL A 181 -29.83 2.05 -20.22
C VAL A 181 -28.62 2.73 -20.85
N LEU A 182 -28.61 4.05 -20.96
CA LEU A 182 -27.48 4.82 -21.50
C LEU A 182 -26.19 4.55 -20.71
N ILE A 183 -26.24 4.64 -19.38
CA ILE A 183 -25.06 4.36 -18.54
C ILE A 183 -24.62 2.90 -18.70
N ALA A 184 -25.55 1.94 -18.83
CA ALA A 184 -25.16 0.55 -19.03
C ALA A 184 -24.48 0.31 -20.38
N GLN A 185 -24.90 1.01 -21.43
CA GLN A 185 -24.26 0.96 -22.75
C GLN A 185 -22.87 1.61 -22.71
N LEU A 186 -22.76 2.83 -22.18
CA LEU A 186 -21.45 3.51 -22.06
C LEU A 186 -20.46 2.72 -21.18
N VAL A 187 -20.93 2.01 -20.15
CA VAL A 187 -20.09 1.08 -19.36
C VAL A 187 -19.65 -0.13 -20.19
N ALA A 188 -20.50 -0.65 -21.07
CA ALA A 188 -20.17 -1.77 -21.94
C ALA A 188 -19.13 -1.38 -23.01
N ASP A 189 -19.33 -0.23 -23.67
CA ASP A 189 -18.39 0.32 -24.64
C ASP A 189 -17.02 0.52 -23.96
N MET A 190 -17.00 1.18 -22.81
CA MET A 190 -15.74 1.37 -22.07
C MET A 190 -15.00 0.08 -21.67
N ALA A 191 -15.71 -1.05 -21.57
CA ALA A 191 -15.09 -2.35 -21.29
C ALA A 191 -14.44 -2.99 -22.53
N ASP A 192 -14.83 -2.59 -23.75
CA ASP A 192 -14.22 -3.07 -25.01
C ASP A 192 -13.07 -2.18 -25.52
N GLY A 193 -12.90 -1.00 -24.92
CA GLY A 193 -11.74 -0.12 -25.13
C GLY A 193 -12.00 1.06 -26.06
N ASP A 194 -13.23 1.27 -26.51
CA ASP A 194 -13.68 2.47 -27.22
C ASP A 194 -14.98 3.02 -26.62
N ILE A 195 -15.39 4.25 -26.97
CA ILE A 195 -16.75 4.74 -26.72
C ILE A 195 -17.43 4.83 -28.08
N ASP A 196 -17.96 3.69 -28.53
CA ASP A 196 -18.64 3.55 -29.82
C ASP A 196 -19.85 4.48 -29.92
N GLY A 197 -20.60 4.68 -28.82
CA GLY A 197 -21.74 5.59 -28.75
C GLY A 197 -23.09 4.87 -28.77
N ILE A 198 -24.19 5.63 -28.79
CA ILE A 198 -25.55 5.06 -28.68
C ILE A 198 -26.29 5.03 -30.01
N ALA A 199 -26.98 3.92 -30.31
CA ALA A 199 -27.82 3.82 -31.50
C ALA A 199 -29.11 4.65 -31.37
N ASP A 200 -29.43 5.44 -32.40
CA ASP A 200 -30.73 6.12 -32.53
C ASP A 200 -31.85 5.16 -32.98
N ASN A 201 -33.08 5.69 -33.11
CA ASN A 201 -34.26 4.96 -33.60
C ASN A 201 -34.10 4.33 -35.00
N ASN A 202 -33.08 4.74 -35.73
CA ASN A 202 -32.79 4.33 -37.09
C ASN A 202 -31.55 3.40 -37.16
N GLY A 203 -30.93 3.09 -36.02
CA GLY A 203 -29.74 2.26 -35.91
C GLY A 203 -28.43 2.99 -36.20
N ASN A 204 -28.43 4.33 -36.28
CA ASN A 204 -27.19 5.11 -36.43
C ASN A 204 -26.53 5.30 -35.07
N ILE A 205 -25.22 5.08 -35.01
CA ILE A 205 -24.43 5.28 -33.80
C ILE A 205 -24.13 6.76 -33.60
N ILE A 206 -24.50 7.30 -32.45
CA ILE A 206 -24.22 8.66 -32.00
C ILE A 206 -23.10 8.60 -30.97
N ASN A 207 -21.88 8.84 -31.43
CA ASN A 207 -20.73 9.00 -30.54
C ASN A 207 -20.68 10.41 -29.93
N ILE A 208 -19.78 10.61 -28.97
CA ILE A 208 -19.71 11.87 -28.23
C ILE A 208 -19.36 13.07 -29.10
N ASN A 209 -18.54 12.87 -30.15
CA ASN A 209 -18.20 13.92 -31.10
C ASN A 209 -19.41 14.34 -31.93
N GLN A 210 -20.24 13.37 -32.33
CA GLN A 210 -21.48 13.63 -33.06
C GLN A 210 -22.54 14.30 -32.17
N ALA A 211 -22.65 13.90 -30.90
CA ALA A 211 -23.51 14.58 -29.93
C ALA A 211 -23.08 16.04 -29.70
N ILE A 212 -21.78 16.30 -29.56
CA ILE A 212 -21.22 17.65 -29.49
C ILE A 212 -21.54 18.44 -30.77
N ASN A 213 -21.47 17.81 -31.94
CA ASN A 213 -21.79 18.47 -33.22
C ASN A 213 -23.30 18.75 -33.36
N ASN A 214 -24.18 17.88 -32.86
CA ASN A 214 -25.62 18.09 -32.84
C ASN A 214 -25.97 19.31 -31.96
N PHE A 215 -25.29 19.46 -30.82
CA PHE A 215 -25.39 20.64 -29.96
C PHE A 215 -24.93 21.93 -30.66
N LYS A 216 -23.87 21.86 -31.49
CA LYS A 216 -23.33 23.01 -32.24
C LYS A 216 -24.18 23.44 -33.44
N THR A 217 -24.91 22.52 -34.07
CA THR A 217 -25.56 22.73 -35.38
C THR A 217 -27.07 22.88 -35.31
N GLY A 218 -27.71 22.52 -34.19
CA GLY A 218 -29.16 22.63 -34.00
C GLY A 218 -29.98 21.64 -34.85
N THR A 219 -29.34 20.60 -35.41
CA THR A 219 -29.94 19.60 -36.31
C THR A 219 -30.21 18.25 -35.65
N GLY A 220 -30.35 18.17 -34.32
CA GLY A 220 -30.87 16.98 -33.66
C GLY A 220 -32.31 16.68 -34.12
N VAL A 221 -32.68 15.40 -34.21
CA VAL A 221 -33.94 14.92 -34.81
C VAL A 221 -35.21 15.28 -34.01
N ASN A 222 -35.13 16.12 -32.98
CA ASN A 222 -36.27 16.47 -32.13
C ASN A 222 -36.39 17.97 -31.76
N ASN A 223 -35.70 18.91 -32.42
CA ASN A 223 -35.86 20.35 -32.11
C ASN A 223 -37.34 20.79 -32.28
N PRO A 224 -38.12 21.03 -31.20
CA PRO A 224 -39.49 21.49 -31.32
C PRO A 224 -39.42 23.01 -31.47
N ALA A 225 -39.03 23.45 -32.67
CA ALA A 225 -39.08 24.81 -33.20
C ALA A 225 -39.18 25.98 -32.18
N SER A 226 -38.08 26.75 -32.14
CA SER A 226 -38.01 28.15 -31.68
C SER A 226 -38.03 28.39 -30.16
N ASP A 227 -36.85 28.39 -29.54
CA ASP A 227 -36.48 29.50 -28.66
C ASP A 227 -35.15 30.12 -29.10
N THR A 228 -35.16 31.44 -29.12
CA THR A 228 -34.29 32.34 -29.88
C THR A 228 -33.01 32.62 -29.11
N GLY A 229 -31.85 32.11 -29.54
CA GLY A 229 -30.63 32.52 -28.84
C GLY A 229 -29.27 31.89 -29.12
N ASN A 230 -28.99 31.18 -30.22
CA ASN A 230 -27.59 30.92 -30.59
C ASN A 230 -27.39 30.79 -32.11
N SER A 231 -27.29 31.92 -32.78
CA SER A 231 -26.81 32.00 -34.16
C SER A 231 -25.31 32.26 -34.16
N ASN A 232 -24.46 31.24 -33.94
CA ASN A 232 -23.06 31.33 -34.33
C ASN A 232 -22.27 30.00 -34.35
N VAL A 233 -22.50 29.07 -35.29
CA VAL A 233 -21.42 28.16 -35.73
C VAL A 233 -21.61 27.76 -37.20
N THR A 234 -20.92 28.43 -38.12
CA THR A 234 -20.52 27.81 -39.39
C THR A 234 -19.33 26.89 -39.08
N THR A 235 -19.48 25.57 -39.17
CA THR A 235 -18.38 24.65 -38.87
C THR A 235 -17.32 24.72 -39.98
N THR A 236 -16.12 25.13 -39.59
CA THR A 236 -14.95 25.10 -40.48
C THR A 236 -14.50 23.63 -40.60
N PRO A 237 -14.20 23.13 -41.82
CA PRO A 237 -13.63 21.79 -42.01
C PRO A 237 -12.42 21.53 -41.09
N SER A 238 -12.39 20.39 -40.40
CA SER A 238 -11.29 19.99 -39.52
C SER A 238 -11.12 18.47 -39.45
N VAL A 239 -9.87 18.04 -39.24
CA VAL A 239 -9.53 16.63 -38.98
C VAL A 239 -9.48 16.38 -37.48
N ILE A 240 -10.14 15.30 -37.03
CA ILE A 240 -10.20 14.88 -35.64
C ILE A 240 -9.36 13.61 -35.48
N LEU A 241 -8.53 13.57 -34.45
CA LEU A 241 -7.77 12.41 -34.01
C LEU A 241 -8.32 11.95 -32.66
N ASN A 242 -8.37 10.64 -32.40
CA ASN A 242 -8.78 10.14 -31.07
C ASN A 242 -7.68 10.34 -29.99
N THR A 243 -6.42 10.45 -30.40
CA THR A 243 -5.29 10.80 -29.53
C THR A 243 -4.22 11.55 -30.31
N THR A 244 -3.42 12.35 -29.61
CA THR A 244 -2.20 13.00 -30.11
C THR A 244 -0.94 12.42 -29.51
N SER A 245 -1.04 11.34 -28.73
CA SER A 245 0.11 10.66 -28.12
C SER A 245 -0.11 9.15 -28.06
N ILE A 246 0.90 8.39 -28.46
CA ILE A 246 0.92 6.93 -28.41
C ILE A 246 2.30 6.47 -27.90
N ALA A 247 2.33 5.38 -27.14
CA ALA A 247 3.56 4.76 -26.66
C ALA A 247 3.53 3.25 -26.90
N PHE A 248 4.62 2.71 -27.44
CA PHE A 248 4.75 1.30 -27.80
C PHE A 248 6.23 0.91 -27.82
N PRO A 249 6.60 -0.35 -27.61
CA PRO A 249 8.00 -0.76 -27.66
C PRO A 249 8.52 -0.82 -29.10
N GLU A 250 9.85 -0.87 -29.28
CA GLU A 250 10.45 -1.32 -30.54
C GLU A 250 9.89 -2.69 -30.97
N ASN A 251 9.69 -2.86 -32.28
CA ASN A 251 8.99 -4.01 -32.89
C ASN A 251 7.54 -4.19 -32.38
N GLY A 252 7.02 -3.21 -31.64
CA GLY A 252 5.62 -3.12 -31.23
C GLY A 252 4.82 -2.24 -32.17
N THR A 253 3.50 -2.30 -32.05
CA THR A 253 2.59 -1.46 -32.82
C THR A 253 1.63 -0.71 -31.90
N ALA A 254 1.30 0.52 -32.25
CA ALA A 254 0.18 1.25 -31.70
C ALA A 254 -0.73 1.76 -32.82
N THR A 255 -1.95 2.14 -32.48
CA THR A 255 -2.93 2.64 -33.44
C THR A 255 -3.59 3.92 -32.93
N TYR A 256 -3.96 4.80 -33.84
CA TYR A 256 -4.86 5.93 -33.59
C TYR A 256 -5.86 6.04 -34.73
N THR A 257 -6.98 6.73 -34.52
CA THR A 257 -8.02 6.91 -35.54
C THR A 257 -8.10 8.35 -36.02
N VAL A 258 -8.54 8.51 -37.26
CA VAL A 258 -8.73 9.79 -37.96
C VAL A 258 -10.15 9.86 -38.49
N VAL A 259 -10.84 10.98 -38.30
CA VAL A 259 -12.19 11.24 -38.83
C VAL A 259 -12.38 12.72 -39.21
N LEU A 260 -13.27 13.01 -40.17
CA LEU A 260 -13.60 14.39 -40.56
C LEU A 260 -14.79 14.92 -39.75
N ASN A 261 -14.82 16.23 -39.45
CA ASN A 261 -15.89 16.85 -38.65
C ASN A 261 -17.12 17.29 -39.49
N THR A 262 -16.96 17.42 -40.81
CA THR A 262 -18.02 17.79 -41.76
C THR A 262 -17.96 16.91 -43.00
N GLN A 263 -19.11 16.69 -43.64
CA GLN A 263 -19.16 16.04 -44.94
C GLN A 263 -18.37 16.85 -45.97
N PRO A 264 -17.34 16.27 -46.62
CA PRO A 264 -16.54 17.00 -47.59
C PRO A 264 -17.30 17.18 -48.91
N THR A 265 -16.90 18.17 -49.70
CA THR A 265 -17.47 18.47 -51.03
C THR A 265 -16.98 17.52 -52.14
N GLY A 266 -15.97 16.71 -51.84
CA GLY A 266 -15.39 15.68 -52.70
C GLY A 266 -14.43 14.81 -51.89
N ASP A 267 -13.76 13.84 -52.53
CA ASP A 267 -12.85 12.95 -51.82
C ASP A 267 -11.68 13.72 -51.17
N VAL A 268 -11.37 13.35 -49.93
CA VAL A 268 -10.28 13.88 -49.10
C VAL A 268 -9.32 12.75 -48.79
N THR A 269 -8.03 12.97 -49.07
CA THR A 269 -6.95 12.05 -48.71
C THR A 269 -6.16 12.60 -47.55
N ILE A 270 -5.84 11.73 -46.59
CA ILE A 270 -4.97 12.04 -45.45
C ILE A 270 -3.81 11.06 -45.46
N THR A 271 -2.60 11.58 -45.63
CA THR A 271 -1.36 10.77 -45.63
C THR A 271 -0.58 11.03 -44.36
N PRO A 272 -0.52 10.08 -43.40
CA PRO A 272 0.34 10.20 -42.24
C PRO A 272 1.81 10.04 -42.67
N VAL A 273 2.71 10.81 -42.05
CA VAL A 273 4.13 10.86 -42.37
C VAL A 273 4.92 10.87 -41.08
N SER A 274 5.78 9.85 -40.90
CA SER A 274 6.74 9.80 -39.81
C SER A 274 7.90 10.76 -40.06
N SER A 275 8.28 11.53 -39.03
CA SER A 275 9.49 12.36 -39.06
C SER A 275 10.79 11.55 -39.04
N ASP A 276 10.72 10.31 -38.55
CA ASP A 276 11.85 9.40 -38.45
C ASP A 276 11.40 7.95 -38.67
N THR A 277 11.59 7.45 -39.90
CA THR A 277 11.27 6.06 -40.23
C THR A 277 12.33 5.07 -39.75
N GLY A 278 13.44 5.54 -39.20
CA GLY A 278 14.43 4.70 -38.51
C GLY A 278 13.94 4.24 -37.15
N ALA A 279 13.07 5.02 -36.49
CA ALA A 279 12.47 4.71 -35.19
C ALA A 279 11.00 4.24 -35.29
N ALA A 280 10.19 4.85 -36.16
CA ALA A 280 8.79 4.45 -36.34
C ALA A 280 8.28 4.59 -37.77
N THR A 281 7.59 3.55 -38.26
CA THR A 281 6.89 3.56 -39.56
C THR A 281 5.38 3.68 -39.38
N VAL A 282 4.67 4.18 -40.39
CA VAL A 282 3.22 4.40 -40.35
C VAL A 282 2.51 3.77 -41.54
N SER A 283 1.24 3.40 -41.36
CA SER A 283 0.38 2.90 -42.43
C SER A 283 0.15 3.94 -43.55
N GLY A 284 -0.32 3.49 -44.71
CA GLY A 284 -0.48 4.34 -45.90
C GLY A 284 -1.62 5.36 -45.85
N VAL A 285 -1.87 5.99 -46.99
CA VAL A 285 -2.90 7.02 -47.19
C VAL A 285 -4.32 6.50 -46.89
N MET A 286 -5.10 7.33 -46.19
CA MET A 286 -6.54 7.14 -45.95
C MET A 286 -7.36 7.98 -46.92
N THR A 287 -8.54 7.49 -47.32
CA THR A 287 -9.46 8.22 -48.22
C THR A 287 -10.85 8.34 -47.61
N PHE A 288 -11.30 9.58 -47.42
CA PHE A 288 -12.62 9.95 -46.94
C PHE A 288 -13.43 10.50 -48.12
N THR A 289 -14.66 10.05 -48.25
CA THR A 289 -15.62 10.37 -49.30
C THR A 289 -16.84 11.06 -48.69
N THR A 290 -17.76 11.52 -49.51
CA THR A 290 -19.05 12.06 -49.04
C THR A 290 -19.89 11.04 -48.24
N VAL A 291 -19.56 9.74 -48.30
CA VAL A 291 -20.32 8.66 -47.66
C VAL A 291 -19.69 8.15 -46.36
N ASN A 292 -18.35 8.16 -46.25
CA ASN A 292 -17.62 7.59 -45.11
C ASN A 292 -16.77 8.62 -44.34
N TRP A 293 -16.96 9.92 -44.58
CA TRP A 293 -16.21 10.99 -43.91
C TRP A 293 -16.31 10.96 -42.39
N ASN A 294 -17.45 10.49 -41.87
CA ASN A 294 -17.76 10.37 -40.46
C ASN A 294 -17.45 8.97 -39.89
N THR A 295 -16.86 8.07 -40.69
CA THR A 295 -16.39 6.76 -40.21
C THR A 295 -14.91 6.87 -39.85
N PRO A 296 -14.50 6.63 -38.60
CA PRO A 296 -13.09 6.64 -38.21
C PRO A 296 -12.26 5.64 -39.03
N GLN A 297 -11.10 6.08 -39.51
CA GLN A 297 -10.11 5.22 -40.17
C GLN A 297 -8.87 5.08 -39.29
N THR A 298 -8.30 3.88 -39.25
CA THR A 298 -7.17 3.55 -38.38
C THR A 298 -5.83 3.85 -39.06
N VAL A 299 -4.93 4.52 -38.34
CA VAL A 299 -3.49 4.57 -38.64
C VAL A 299 -2.77 3.60 -37.72
N THR A 300 -1.95 2.72 -38.31
CA THR A 300 -1.04 1.83 -37.56
C THR A 300 0.35 2.42 -37.56
N VAL A 301 0.95 2.53 -36.38
CA VAL A 301 2.35 2.95 -36.18
C VAL A 301 3.14 1.75 -35.66
N THR A 302 4.28 1.47 -36.28
CA THR A 302 5.15 0.31 -35.95
C THR A 302 6.53 0.79 -35.56
N GLY A 303 7.01 0.39 -34.38
CA GLY A 303 8.37 0.66 -33.92
C GLY A 303 9.38 -0.14 -34.73
N VAL A 304 10.43 0.53 -35.18
CA VAL A 304 11.56 -0.10 -35.86
C VAL A 304 12.60 -0.44 -34.79
N ILE A 305 13.29 -1.57 -34.98
CA ILE A 305 14.39 -1.95 -34.11
C ILE A 305 15.64 -1.21 -34.57
N ASP A 306 16.31 -0.54 -33.65
CA ASP A 306 17.66 -0.06 -33.86
C ASP A 306 18.64 -0.62 -32.81
N ALA A 307 19.79 0.04 -32.64
CA ALA A 307 20.92 -0.46 -31.87
C ALA A 307 21.20 0.33 -30.59
N ASP A 308 20.45 1.41 -30.35
CA ASP A 308 20.66 2.22 -29.17
C ASP A 308 19.82 1.71 -27.98
N THR A 309 19.74 2.48 -26.90
CA THR A 309 19.06 2.05 -25.67
C THR A 309 18.21 3.19 -25.09
N SER A 310 17.85 4.16 -25.93
CA SER A 310 17.29 5.45 -25.54
C SER A 310 15.93 5.62 -26.20
N THR A 311 14.87 5.63 -25.39
CA THR A 311 13.50 5.89 -25.88
C THR A 311 13.43 7.09 -26.83
N GLU A 312 12.94 6.83 -28.05
CA GLU A 312 12.80 7.82 -29.09
C GLU A 312 11.44 8.48 -29.05
N THR A 313 11.38 9.70 -29.56
CA THR A 313 10.14 10.44 -29.78
C THR A 313 10.06 10.85 -31.24
N VAL A 314 9.05 10.33 -31.94
CA VAL A 314 8.80 10.54 -33.36
C VAL A 314 7.53 11.36 -33.54
N THR A 315 7.56 12.35 -34.43
CA THR A 315 6.39 13.15 -34.79
C THR A 315 5.73 12.56 -36.03
N ILE A 316 4.45 12.23 -35.94
CA ILE A 316 3.63 11.83 -37.08
C ILE A 316 2.79 13.02 -37.52
N SER A 317 3.11 13.54 -38.70
CA SER A 317 2.37 14.65 -39.34
C SER A 317 1.38 14.13 -40.39
N HIS A 318 0.41 14.94 -40.79
CA HIS A 318 -0.59 14.54 -41.79
C HIS A 318 -0.64 15.51 -42.96
N THR A 319 -0.45 14.99 -44.17
CA THR A 319 -0.69 15.75 -45.40
C THR A 319 -2.14 15.54 -45.83
N ILE A 320 -2.92 16.62 -45.89
CA ILE A 320 -4.34 16.60 -46.23
C ILE A 320 -4.54 17.22 -47.62
N ALA A 321 -5.32 16.56 -48.47
CA ALA A 321 -5.64 17.07 -49.81
C ALA A 321 -7.04 16.64 -50.25
N GLY A 322 -7.67 17.45 -51.11
CA GLY A 322 -8.97 17.15 -51.71
C GLY A 322 -10.15 17.86 -51.03
N GLY A 323 -11.29 17.85 -51.72
CA GLY A 323 -12.51 18.55 -51.32
C GLY A 323 -12.28 20.00 -50.87
N ASP A 324 -13.05 20.40 -49.86
CA ASP A 324 -12.95 21.65 -49.10
C ASP A 324 -11.97 21.54 -47.92
N TYR A 325 -11.19 20.46 -47.85
CA TYR A 325 -10.20 20.19 -46.81
C TYR A 325 -8.75 20.54 -47.22
N ALA A 326 -8.52 21.00 -48.44
CA ALA A 326 -7.18 21.23 -48.98
C ALA A 326 -6.32 22.26 -48.19
N SER A 327 -6.95 23.14 -47.41
CA SER A 327 -6.25 24.12 -46.54
C SER A 327 -6.31 23.75 -45.05
N VAL A 328 -6.90 22.60 -44.71
CA VAL A 328 -7.04 22.14 -43.33
C VAL A 328 -5.71 21.54 -42.86
N THR A 329 -5.40 21.76 -41.59
CA THR A 329 -4.26 21.13 -40.90
C THR A 329 -4.79 20.15 -39.85
N SER A 330 -3.99 19.14 -39.50
CA SER A 330 -4.24 18.26 -38.36
C SER A 330 -3.18 18.50 -37.29
N ALA A 331 -3.49 18.11 -36.05
CA ALA A 331 -2.49 18.06 -35.00
C ALA A 331 -1.50 16.92 -35.28
N ASP A 332 -0.24 17.09 -34.87
CA ASP A 332 0.72 16.00 -34.91
C ASP A 332 0.41 14.95 -33.84
N VAL A 333 0.73 13.70 -34.12
CA VAL A 333 0.76 12.62 -33.12
C VAL A 333 2.19 12.40 -32.67
N THR A 334 2.41 12.43 -31.36
CA THR A 334 3.69 12.08 -30.74
C THR A 334 3.73 10.56 -30.53
N ALA A 335 4.66 9.88 -31.19
CA ALA A 335 4.92 8.46 -31.00
C ALA A 335 6.17 8.27 -30.13
N ILE A 336 6.01 7.64 -28.98
CA ILE A 336 7.10 7.33 -28.04
C ILE A 336 7.46 5.85 -28.23
N VAL A 337 8.66 5.60 -28.75
CA VAL A 337 9.17 4.24 -28.99
C VAL A 337 9.99 3.82 -27.78
N GLY A 338 9.45 2.85 -27.05
CA GLY A 338 10.00 2.35 -25.79
C GLY A 338 11.01 1.24 -26.00
N GLU A 339 12.01 1.22 -25.14
CA GLU A 339 13.17 0.35 -25.31
C GLU A 339 13.01 -1.03 -24.69
N PHE A 340 13.75 -2.01 -25.21
CA PHE A 340 13.90 -3.33 -24.60
C PHE A 340 15.03 -3.29 -23.58
N THR A 341 14.75 -3.20 -22.27
CA THR A 341 15.81 -3.02 -21.26
C THR A 341 15.55 -3.74 -19.94
N ILE A 342 16.65 -3.99 -19.23
CA ILE A 342 16.68 -4.32 -17.82
C ILE A 342 17.64 -3.34 -17.13
N SER A 343 17.21 -2.80 -15.99
CA SER A 343 18.04 -1.95 -15.14
C SER A 343 18.50 -2.69 -13.89
N ALA A 344 19.57 -2.18 -13.27
CA ALA A 344 20.03 -2.71 -11.99
C ALA A 344 18.92 -2.61 -10.93
N GLN A 345 18.75 -3.66 -10.13
CA GLN A 345 17.73 -3.73 -9.09
C GLN A 345 18.32 -4.32 -7.82
N THR A 346 17.78 -3.93 -6.68
CA THR A 346 18.14 -4.50 -5.38
C THR A 346 16.96 -5.28 -4.81
N ARG A 347 17.29 -6.41 -4.19
CA ARG A 347 16.39 -7.30 -3.46
C ARG A 347 17.05 -7.68 -2.14
N SER A 348 16.25 -8.21 -1.22
CA SER A 348 16.75 -8.83 0.00
C SER A 348 16.03 -10.14 0.25
N ILE A 349 16.73 -11.06 0.90
CA ILE A 349 16.19 -12.35 1.36
C ILE A 349 16.79 -12.66 2.72
N ALA A 350 15.97 -13.21 3.61
CA ALA A 350 16.47 -13.72 4.88
C ALA A 350 17.37 -14.93 4.65
N GLU A 351 18.45 -15.06 5.41
CA GLU A 351 19.20 -16.31 5.43
C GLU A 351 18.32 -17.47 5.89
N ASN A 352 18.77 -18.70 5.65
CA ASN A 352 17.99 -19.91 5.95
C ASN A 352 16.61 -19.97 5.24
N SER A 353 16.31 -19.06 4.31
CA SER A 353 15.06 -19.08 3.53
C SER A 353 15.00 -20.37 2.71
N ALA A 354 13.88 -21.09 2.83
CA ALA A 354 13.71 -22.38 2.18
C ALA A 354 13.83 -22.30 0.65
N ASN A 355 14.24 -23.41 0.01
CA ASN A 355 14.26 -23.53 -1.44
C ASN A 355 12.90 -23.16 -2.06
N ALA A 356 12.94 -22.59 -3.25
CA ALA A 356 11.82 -22.01 -3.99
C ALA A 356 11.17 -20.76 -3.35
N THR A 357 11.70 -20.23 -2.24
CA THR A 357 11.24 -18.93 -1.71
C THR A 357 11.51 -17.82 -2.73
N ASN A 358 10.51 -16.98 -2.99
CA ASN A 358 10.64 -15.83 -3.89
C ASN A 358 11.53 -14.73 -3.28
N VAL A 359 12.52 -14.28 -4.05
CA VAL A 359 13.42 -13.18 -3.67
C VAL A 359 12.81 -11.87 -4.12
N GLY A 360 11.83 -11.40 -3.33
CA GLY A 360 11.00 -10.24 -3.67
C GLY A 360 10.12 -10.45 -4.91
N ALA A 361 9.66 -9.35 -5.48
CA ALA A 361 8.85 -9.37 -6.70
C ALA A 361 9.70 -9.69 -7.95
N VAL A 362 9.00 -10.18 -8.98
CA VAL A 362 9.50 -10.35 -10.36
C VAL A 362 10.32 -9.12 -10.80
N LEU A 363 11.40 -9.35 -11.54
CA LEU A 363 12.25 -8.27 -12.05
C LEU A 363 11.45 -7.32 -12.96
N VAL A 364 11.66 -6.03 -12.75
CA VAL A 364 11.06 -4.98 -13.59
C VAL A 364 11.88 -4.85 -14.87
N THR A 365 11.21 -4.92 -16.02
CA THR A 365 11.81 -4.82 -17.36
C THR A 365 10.89 -4.04 -18.29
N THR A 366 11.44 -3.51 -19.39
CA THR A 366 10.66 -2.91 -20.49
C THR A 366 10.70 -3.80 -21.73
N GLY A 367 9.73 -3.64 -22.64
CA GLY A 367 9.73 -4.34 -23.93
C GLY A 367 9.30 -5.82 -23.92
N SER A 368 8.79 -6.34 -22.80
CA SER A 368 8.24 -7.71 -22.66
C SER A 368 9.22 -8.82 -23.10
N PRO A 369 10.29 -9.07 -22.32
CA PRO A 369 11.22 -10.17 -22.59
C PRO A 369 10.54 -11.53 -22.64
N THR A 370 11.09 -12.42 -23.46
CA THR A 370 10.65 -13.82 -23.59
C THR A 370 11.56 -14.81 -22.86
N GLY A 371 12.71 -14.35 -22.36
CA GLY A 371 13.65 -15.17 -21.61
C GLY A 371 14.46 -14.37 -20.60
N PHE A 372 14.81 -15.04 -19.51
CA PHE A 372 15.65 -14.53 -18.44
C PHE A 372 16.70 -15.59 -18.09
N SER A 373 17.94 -15.19 -17.87
CA SER A 373 18.98 -16.09 -17.38
C SER A 373 19.94 -15.37 -16.44
N ILE A 374 20.49 -16.09 -15.45
CA ILE A 374 21.58 -15.60 -14.62
C ILE A 374 22.89 -16.05 -15.28
N THR A 375 23.71 -15.10 -15.73
CA THR A 375 24.92 -15.38 -16.50
C THR A 375 26.19 -15.39 -15.64
N SER A 376 26.20 -14.68 -14.50
CA SER A 376 27.29 -14.73 -13.52
C SER A 376 26.86 -14.23 -12.14
N GLY A 377 27.77 -14.32 -11.15
CA GLY A 377 27.53 -13.83 -9.78
C GLY A 377 26.69 -14.73 -8.88
N ASN A 378 26.21 -15.85 -9.42
CA ASN A 378 25.43 -16.87 -8.71
C ASN A 378 26.33 -18.00 -8.19
N THR A 379 27.18 -17.69 -7.20
CA THR A 379 28.09 -18.66 -6.58
C THR A 379 27.30 -19.89 -6.12
N ASN A 380 27.83 -21.09 -6.40
CA ASN A 380 27.24 -22.38 -6.03
C ASN A 380 25.76 -22.55 -6.38
N THR A 381 25.26 -21.81 -7.38
CA THR A 381 23.85 -21.84 -7.80
C THR A 381 22.85 -21.52 -6.67
N ALA A 382 23.19 -20.56 -5.78
CA ALA A 382 22.32 -20.12 -4.69
C ALA A 382 20.90 -19.71 -5.13
N PHE A 383 20.76 -19.15 -6.34
CA PHE A 383 19.48 -18.68 -6.89
C PHE A 383 19.11 -19.33 -8.24
N ALA A 384 17.81 -19.38 -8.51
CA ALA A 384 17.25 -19.68 -9.83
C ALA A 384 16.39 -18.50 -10.31
N ILE A 385 16.24 -18.37 -11.64
CA ILE A 385 15.36 -17.38 -12.27
C ILE A 385 14.39 -18.08 -13.23
N SER A 386 13.11 -17.69 -13.18
CA SER A 386 12.08 -18.17 -14.11
C SER A 386 12.09 -17.37 -15.42
N ASN A 387 11.43 -17.89 -16.47
CA ASN A 387 11.21 -17.15 -17.72
C ASN A 387 10.31 -15.91 -17.57
N SER A 388 9.65 -15.73 -16.43
CA SER A 388 8.92 -14.49 -16.12
C SER A 388 9.78 -13.48 -15.38
N GLY A 389 11.03 -13.82 -15.02
CA GLY A 389 11.93 -12.95 -14.25
C GLY A 389 11.77 -13.06 -12.73
N GLN A 390 11.09 -14.09 -12.21
CA GLN A 390 11.03 -14.33 -10.75
C GLN A 390 12.33 -15.00 -10.30
N ILE A 391 13.05 -14.37 -9.37
CA ILE A 391 14.19 -14.97 -8.69
C ILE A 391 13.68 -15.78 -7.49
N THR A 392 14.23 -16.97 -7.30
CA THR A 392 13.92 -17.86 -6.17
C THR A 392 15.19 -18.45 -5.57
N VAL A 393 15.13 -18.84 -4.29
CA VAL A 393 16.20 -19.59 -3.64
C VAL A 393 16.31 -20.98 -4.28
N ALA A 394 17.48 -21.34 -4.77
CA ALA A 394 17.75 -22.66 -5.34
C ALA A 394 18.46 -23.59 -4.34
N ASP A 395 19.37 -23.05 -3.53
CA ASP A 395 20.03 -23.77 -2.45
C ASP A 395 20.07 -22.94 -1.16
N VAL A 396 19.28 -23.34 -0.17
CA VAL A 396 19.22 -22.72 1.15
C VAL A 396 20.56 -22.74 1.88
N ASN A 397 21.43 -23.72 1.62
CA ASN A 397 22.70 -23.85 2.33
C ASN A 397 23.73 -22.78 1.90
N GLU A 398 23.45 -22.05 0.82
CA GLU A 398 24.27 -20.93 0.36
C GLU A 398 23.79 -19.59 0.95
N LEU A 399 22.64 -19.58 1.64
CA LEU A 399 22.14 -18.40 2.34
C LEU A 399 22.56 -18.45 3.80
N ASP A 400 23.79 -18.00 4.04
CA ASP A 400 24.43 -17.89 5.35
C ASP A 400 25.01 -16.46 5.42
N PHE A 401 24.46 -15.64 6.31
CA PHE A 401 24.81 -14.22 6.42
C PHE A 401 26.23 -14.02 6.95
N GLU A 402 26.69 -14.87 7.85
CA GLU A 402 28.03 -14.83 8.46
C GLU A 402 29.13 -15.01 7.41
N THR A 403 28.84 -15.77 6.35
CA THR A 403 29.78 -16.02 5.26
C THR A 403 29.55 -15.11 4.06
N THR A 404 28.30 -14.89 3.65
CA THR A 404 27.95 -14.19 2.43
C THR A 404 26.75 -13.26 2.63
N THR A 405 27.04 -11.98 2.84
CA THR A 405 26.02 -10.95 3.07
C THR A 405 25.32 -10.46 1.80
N SER A 406 25.87 -10.72 0.60
CA SER A 406 25.25 -10.29 -0.65
C SER A 406 25.71 -11.07 -1.87
N TYR A 407 24.83 -11.15 -2.87
CA TYR A 407 25.07 -11.67 -4.20
C TYR A 407 24.82 -10.58 -5.23
N THR A 408 25.68 -10.47 -6.25
CA THR A 408 25.47 -9.56 -7.39
C THR A 408 25.30 -10.40 -8.64
N LEU A 409 24.05 -10.69 -9.00
CA LEU A 409 23.69 -11.56 -10.12
C LEU A 409 23.71 -10.75 -11.42
N ALA A 410 24.52 -11.14 -12.40
CA ALA A 410 24.36 -10.62 -13.75
C ALA A 410 23.20 -11.34 -14.42
N VAL A 411 22.11 -10.63 -14.69
CA VAL A 411 20.91 -11.17 -15.32
C VAL A 411 20.81 -10.65 -16.74
N GLU A 412 20.64 -11.58 -17.68
CA GLU A 412 20.40 -11.30 -19.09
C GLU A 412 18.91 -11.52 -19.43
N ILE A 413 18.35 -10.59 -20.20
CA ILE A 413 17.03 -10.70 -20.80
C ILE A 413 17.13 -10.86 -22.32
N THR A 414 16.25 -11.70 -22.88
CA THR A 414 16.21 -11.98 -24.32
C THR A 414 14.82 -11.75 -24.88
N LYS A 415 14.74 -11.33 -26.15
CA LYS A 415 13.52 -11.27 -26.94
C LYS A 415 13.84 -11.61 -28.40
N ALA A 416 12.87 -12.16 -29.13
CA ALA A 416 13.06 -12.48 -30.54
C ALA A 416 13.36 -11.21 -31.34
N ASP A 417 14.26 -11.34 -32.32
CA ASP A 417 14.66 -10.28 -33.24
C ASP A 417 15.30 -9.04 -32.58
N THR A 418 15.69 -9.10 -31.31
CA THR A 418 16.42 -8.02 -30.61
C THR A 418 17.74 -8.51 -29.99
N THR A 419 18.65 -7.58 -29.69
CA THR A 419 19.89 -7.88 -28.96
C THR A 419 19.57 -8.11 -27.48
N SER A 420 20.24 -9.09 -26.85
CA SER A 420 20.06 -9.37 -25.42
C SER A 420 20.62 -8.23 -24.57
N GLN A 421 19.95 -7.92 -23.45
CA GLN A 421 20.35 -6.87 -22.52
C GLN A 421 20.68 -7.47 -21.17
N SER A 422 21.56 -6.82 -20.41
CA SER A 422 22.02 -7.33 -19.11
C SER A 422 22.08 -6.25 -18.04
N ALA A 423 21.78 -6.63 -16.80
CA ALA A 423 21.95 -5.79 -15.64
C ALA A 423 22.39 -6.58 -14.40
N ASN A 424 23.01 -5.89 -13.46
CA ASN A 424 23.35 -6.46 -12.16
C ASN A 424 22.18 -6.34 -11.19
N ILE A 425 21.73 -7.48 -10.66
CA ILE A 425 20.70 -7.58 -9.64
C ILE A 425 21.39 -7.92 -8.32
N THR A 426 21.31 -7.02 -7.35
CA THR A 426 21.89 -7.22 -6.02
C THR A 426 20.85 -7.91 -5.12
N VAL A 427 21.21 -9.05 -4.54
CA VAL A 427 20.43 -9.74 -3.50
C VAL A 427 21.20 -9.63 -2.19
N ASN A 428 20.72 -8.82 -1.25
CA ASN A 428 21.26 -8.76 0.09
C ASN A 428 20.69 -9.92 0.93
N VAL A 429 21.57 -10.66 1.60
CA VAL A 429 21.16 -11.63 2.62
C VAL A 429 20.97 -10.87 3.92
N THR A 430 19.87 -11.10 4.64
CA THR A 430 19.64 -10.51 5.97
C THR A 430 19.77 -11.56 7.04
N ASP A 431 20.48 -11.19 8.10
CA ASP A 431 20.71 -11.99 9.31
C ASP A 431 19.39 -12.50 9.92
N VAL A 432 19.36 -13.77 10.29
CA VAL A 432 18.29 -14.42 11.06
C VAL A 432 18.90 -15.16 12.23
N PHE A 433 18.73 -14.62 13.44
CA PHE A 433 19.29 -15.20 14.66
C PHE A 433 19.14 -16.72 14.81
N GLU A 434 20.28 -17.41 14.96
CA GLU A 434 20.35 -18.81 15.33
C GLU A 434 20.46 -19.03 16.83
N THR A 435 19.64 -19.95 17.31
CA THR A 435 19.72 -20.40 18.70
C THR A 435 20.97 -21.26 18.93
N GLU A 436 21.84 -20.80 19.83
CA GLU A 436 23.01 -21.52 20.32
C GLU A 436 22.65 -22.35 21.56
N THR A 437 23.33 -23.49 21.72
CA THR A 437 23.20 -24.33 22.93
C THR A 437 24.37 -24.10 23.88
N ILE A 438 24.07 -23.77 25.15
CA ILE A 438 25.07 -23.49 26.18
C ILE A 438 24.96 -24.53 27.30
N THR A 439 26.04 -25.22 27.62
CA THR A 439 26.10 -26.10 28.80
C THR A 439 26.72 -25.37 29.99
N PHE A 440 25.96 -25.21 31.07
CA PHE A 440 26.39 -24.52 32.28
C PHE A 440 25.83 -25.22 33.52
N ASN A 441 26.69 -25.49 34.51
CA ASN A 441 26.33 -26.20 35.75
C ASN A 441 25.52 -27.50 35.54
N SER A 442 25.92 -28.31 34.56
CA SER A 442 25.23 -29.57 34.17
C SER A 442 23.81 -29.40 33.62
N LEU A 443 23.41 -28.17 33.29
CA LEU A 443 22.19 -27.86 32.57
C LEU A 443 22.50 -27.36 31.17
N THR A 444 21.57 -27.58 30.26
CA THR A 444 21.64 -27.13 28.87
C THR A 444 20.62 -26.02 28.65
N TYR A 445 21.13 -24.84 28.36
CA TYR A 445 20.38 -23.63 28.02
C TYR A 445 20.41 -23.41 26.52
N ALA A 446 19.45 -22.64 26.03
CA ALA A 446 19.44 -22.12 24.67
C ALA A 446 19.52 -20.59 24.71
N THR A 447 20.03 -19.98 23.66
CA THR A 447 19.98 -18.52 23.48
C THR A 447 18.68 -18.10 22.78
N ILE A 448 18.14 -16.96 23.17
CA ILE A 448 16.99 -16.33 22.52
C ILE A 448 17.30 -14.86 22.28
N GLN A 449 16.87 -14.32 21.14
CA GLN A 449 17.06 -12.91 20.82
C GLN A 449 15.84 -12.09 21.25
N SER A 450 16.08 -10.91 21.81
CA SER A 450 15.05 -9.92 22.04
C SER A 450 14.54 -9.38 20.73
N PRO A 451 13.21 -9.39 20.48
CA PRO A 451 12.63 -8.74 19.31
C PRO A 451 12.57 -7.21 19.44
N ASP A 452 12.97 -6.65 20.59
CA ASP A 452 12.94 -5.22 20.90
C ASP A 452 14.33 -4.56 20.83
N THR A 453 15.37 -5.30 21.21
CA THR A 453 16.73 -4.75 21.37
C THR A 453 17.82 -5.52 20.61
N ASP A 454 17.46 -6.60 19.92
CA ASP A 454 18.37 -7.57 19.28
C ASP A 454 19.39 -8.22 20.23
N ARG A 455 19.29 -7.95 21.55
CA ARG A 455 20.15 -8.55 22.57
C ARG A 455 19.80 -10.00 22.80
N VAL A 456 20.82 -10.79 23.13
CA VAL A 456 20.68 -12.23 23.33
C VAL A 456 20.57 -12.57 24.81
N TRP A 457 19.60 -13.39 25.18
CA TRP A 457 19.30 -13.83 26.54
C TRP A 457 19.36 -15.36 26.65
N LEU A 458 19.52 -15.86 27.88
CA LEU A 458 19.22 -17.28 28.14
C LEU A 458 17.70 -17.52 28.10
N ASP A 459 17.30 -18.65 27.52
CA ASP A 459 15.90 -19.05 27.34
C ASP A 459 15.13 -19.33 28.65
N ARG A 460 15.83 -19.53 29.77
CA ARG A 460 15.24 -19.81 31.10
C ARG A 460 16.03 -19.19 32.26
N ASN A 461 15.42 -19.13 33.45
CA ASN A 461 16.10 -18.64 34.66
C ASN A 461 17.30 -19.53 34.98
N LEU A 462 18.35 -18.96 35.57
CA LEU A 462 19.50 -19.75 36.00
C LEU A 462 19.06 -20.84 36.99
N GLY A 463 19.54 -22.07 36.79
CA GLY A 463 19.17 -23.25 37.59
C GLY A 463 17.86 -23.93 37.16
N ALA A 464 17.14 -23.39 36.17
CA ALA A 464 15.91 -24.00 35.67
C ALA A 464 16.19 -25.19 34.74
N THR A 465 15.42 -26.26 34.89
CA THR A 465 15.59 -27.49 34.11
C THR A 465 14.93 -27.44 32.74
N GLN A 466 13.94 -26.56 32.55
CA GLN A 466 13.21 -26.38 31.29
C GLN A 466 12.80 -24.91 31.09
N VAL A 467 12.53 -24.53 29.83
CA VAL A 467 11.78 -23.31 29.52
C VAL A 467 10.36 -23.46 30.08
N ALA A 468 9.81 -22.39 30.64
CA ALA A 468 8.47 -22.41 31.21
C ALA A 468 7.43 -22.86 30.19
N THR A 469 6.63 -23.88 30.56
CA THR A 469 5.45 -24.29 29.77
C THR A 469 4.15 -23.67 30.29
N SER A 470 4.18 -23.08 31.48
CA SER A 470 3.12 -22.25 32.06
C SER A 470 3.74 -21.24 33.03
N SER A 471 3.00 -20.20 33.43
CA SER A 471 3.49 -19.22 34.40
C SER A 471 3.85 -19.85 35.76
N THR A 472 3.23 -20.98 36.12
CA THR A 472 3.42 -21.68 37.40
C THR A 472 4.28 -22.95 37.27
N ASP A 473 5.02 -23.09 36.18
CA ASP A 473 5.89 -24.24 35.93
C ASP A 473 7.09 -24.26 36.89
N SER A 474 6.99 -25.11 37.92
CA SER A 474 8.03 -25.23 38.94
C SER A 474 9.39 -25.68 38.41
N ALA A 475 9.44 -26.40 37.27
CA ALA A 475 10.68 -26.85 36.66
C ALA A 475 11.44 -25.70 35.96
N ALA A 476 10.75 -24.59 35.69
CA ALA A 476 11.28 -23.37 35.07
C ALA A 476 11.65 -22.27 36.08
N TYR A 477 11.37 -22.46 37.37
CA TYR A 477 11.55 -21.42 38.39
C TYR A 477 13.01 -21.02 38.61
N GLY A 478 13.96 -21.95 38.44
CA GLY A 478 15.38 -21.70 38.66
C GLY A 478 15.76 -21.46 40.12
N ASP A 479 16.99 -21.01 40.34
CA ASP A 479 17.58 -20.76 41.65
C ASP A 479 17.27 -19.34 42.16
N LEU A 480 17.49 -19.10 43.46
CA LEU A 480 17.16 -17.87 44.16
C LEU A 480 18.38 -17.28 44.88
N HIS A 481 19.10 -16.39 44.20
CA HIS A 481 20.39 -15.87 44.62
C HIS A 481 20.27 -14.68 45.56
N GLN A 482 21.18 -14.56 46.53
CA GLN A 482 21.37 -13.31 47.28
C GLN A 482 22.20 -12.31 46.47
N TRP A 483 21.85 -11.03 46.55
CA TRP A 483 22.35 -10.03 45.60
C TRP A 483 23.88 -9.87 45.66
N GLY A 484 24.56 -10.04 44.54
CA GLY A 484 26.02 -9.97 44.39
C GLY A 484 26.81 -11.16 44.93
N ARG A 485 26.15 -12.27 45.32
CA ARG A 485 26.81 -13.48 45.86
C ARG A 485 27.08 -14.50 44.76
N ALA A 486 28.20 -15.22 44.86
CA ALA A 486 28.48 -16.37 44.00
C ALA A 486 27.53 -17.55 44.28
N THR A 487 27.41 -18.46 43.32
CA THR A 487 26.77 -19.77 43.53
C THR A 487 27.64 -20.59 44.48
N ASP A 488 27.07 -20.95 45.63
CA ASP A 488 27.76 -21.76 46.64
C ASP A 488 26.82 -22.82 47.26
N GLY A 489 25.60 -22.93 46.73
CA GLY A 489 24.55 -23.84 47.20
C GLY A 489 23.47 -23.16 48.03
N HIS A 490 23.65 -21.89 48.43
CA HIS A 490 22.60 -21.13 49.13
C HIS A 490 21.37 -20.83 48.25
N GLU A 491 21.62 -20.70 46.95
CA GLU A 491 20.65 -20.30 45.94
C GLU A 491 19.62 -21.39 45.63
N LEU A 492 20.02 -22.65 45.85
CA LEU A 492 19.21 -23.82 45.54
C LEU A 492 17.89 -23.75 46.30
N ARG A 493 16.77 -23.97 45.60
CA ARG A 493 15.43 -24.02 46.25
C ARG A 493 15.32 -25.11 47.32
N SER A 494 16.07 -26.21 47.16
CA SER A 494 16.16 -27.31 48.11
C SER A 494 17.02 -27.00 49.34
N ALA A 495 17.78 -25.89 49.36
CA ALA A 495 18.62 -25.53 50.49
C ALA A 495 17.77 -25.23 51.73
N THR A 496 18.07 -25.93 52.84
CA THR A 496 17.38 -25.79 54.14
C THR A 496 18.24 -25.10 55.19
N THR A 497 19.54 -24.97 54.97
CA THR A 497 20.48 -24.36 55.91
C THR A 497 20.36 -22.84 55.87
N VAL A 498 20.05 -22.23 57.01
CA VAL A 498 19.97 -20.78 57.18
C VAL A 498 20.87 -20.32 58.31
N THR A 499 21.36 -19.08 58.25
CA THR A 499 22.15 -18.46 59.33
C THR A 499 21.82 -16.98 59.46
N ALA A 500 21.76 -16.46 60.68
CA ALA A 500 21.64 -15.02 60.93
C ALA A 500 23.01 -14.32 61.02
N THR A 501 24.11 -15.07 60.91
CA THR A 501 25.47 -14.51 60.91
C THR A 501 25.78 -13.94 59.54
N LEU A 502 25.98 -12.62 59.47
CA LEU A 502 26.37 -11.94 58.23
C LEU A 502 27.75 -12.42 57.77
N ALA A 503 27.88 -12.57 56.45
CA ALA A 503 29.19 -12.73 55.83
C ALA A 503 30.04 -11.48 56.05
N THR A 504 31.36 -11.64 56.13
CA THR A 504 32.33 -10.52 56.24
C THR A 504 33.02 -10.21 54.92
N THR A 505 32.74 -10.99 53.88
CA THR A 505 33.24 -10.83 52.50
C THR A 505 32.08 -10.97 51.52
N ILE A 506 32.34 -10.66 50.24
CA ILE A 506 31.37 -10.88 49.16
C ILE A 506 31.43 -12.32 48.60
N SER A 507 32.34 -13.16 49.09
CA SER A 507 32.53 -14.55 48.67
C SER A 507 32.81 -15.41 49.91
N PRO A 508 31.80 -15.67 50.76
CA PRO A 508 32.02 -16.22 52.10
C PRO A 508 32.34 -17.72 52.13
N GLY A 509 32.24 -18.44 51.00
CA GLY A 509 32.62 -19.86 50.89
C GLY A 509 31.78 -20.81 51.76
N VAL A 510 30.65 -20.36 52.27
CA VAL A 510 29.67 -21.15 53.02
C VAL A 510 28.39 -21.25 52.21
N ASN A 511 27.62 -22.32 52.32
CA ASN A 511 26.41 -22.52 51.50
C ASN A 511 25.10 -22.16 52.23
N ALA A 512 25.18 -21.64 53.46
CA ALA A 512 23.99 -21.25 54.21
C ALA A 512 23.35 -20.00 53.61
N PHE A 513 22.03 -19.98 53.53
CA PHE A 513 21.29 -18.77 53.19
C PHE A 513 21.30 -17.80 54.37
N VAL A 514 21.80 -16.59 54.18
CA VAL A 514 21.93 -15.64 55.28
C VAL A 514 20.63 -14.87 55.47
N THR A 515 20.01 -14.98 56.65
CA THR A 515 18.84 -14.19 57.01
C THR A 515 19.23 -12.91 57.74
N ASN A 516 18.50 -11.82 57.49
CA ASN A 516 18.71 -10.55 58.17
C ASN A 516 17.38 -9.80 58.35
N SER A 517 17.04 -9.50 59.60
CA SER A 517 15.85 -8.73 60.00
C SER A 517 16.18 -7.30 60.41
N THR A 518 17.41 -6.84 60.21
CA THR A 518 17.90 -5.53 60.63
C THR A 518 18.36 -4.72 59.43
N ALA A 519 17.86 -3.48 59.31
CA ALA A 519 18.25 -2.57 58.24
C ALA A 519 19.79 -2.38 58.21
N PRO A 520 20.42 -2.40 57.03
CA PRO A 520 19.82 -2.29 55.69
C PRO A 520 19.39 -3.63 55.05
N TYR A 521 19.24 -4.72 55.82
CA TYR A 521 18.78 -6.04 55.34
C TYR A 521 19.69 -6.67 54.28
N ASP A 522 21.00 -6.56 54.48
CA ASP A 522 22.03 -7.16 53.64
C ASP A 522 22.49 -8.52 54.22
N TRP A 523 22.98 -9.42 53.37
CA TRP A 523 23.49 -10.73 53.79
C TRP A 523 24.97 -10.68 54.20
N THR A 524 25.64 -9.57 53.90
CA THR A 524 27.06 -9.35 54.21
C THR A 524 27.26 -7.98 54.85
N SER A 525 28.27 -7.86 55.72
CA SER A 525 28.75 -6.57 56.22
C SER A 525 29.76 -5.90 55.27
N ALA A 526 30.18 -6.59 54.21
CA ALA A 526 31.08 -6.05 53.19
C ALA A 526 30.33 -5.26 52.11
N ASP A 527 31.03 -4.31 51.47
CA ASP A 527 30.56 -3.61 50.27
C ASP A 527 29.16 -3.00 50.42
N SER A 528 28.95 -2.19 51.47
CA SER A 528 27.66 -1.55 51.75
C SER A 528 27.17 -0.66 50.59
N ALA A 529 28.09 -0.06 49.84
CA ALA A 529 27.79 0.72 48.63
C ALA A 529 27.35 -0.16 47.43
N GLY A 530 27.68 -1.45 47.42
CA GLY A 530 27.32 -2.40 46.37
C GLY A 530 28.22 -2.39 45.13
N SER A 531 29.14 -1.42 44.99
CA SER A 531 29.95 -1.25 43.78
C SER A 531 30.83 -2.46 43.47
N SER A 532 31.38 -3.12 44.48
CA SER A 532 32.21 -4.31 44.28
C SER A 532 31.35 -5.48 43.78
N ARG A 533 30.13 -5.61 44.29
CA ARG A 533 29.16 -6.64 43.88
C ARG A 533 28.57 -6.41 42.48
N VAL A 534 28.36 -5.15 42.07
CA VAL A 534 28.01 -4.82 40.67
C VAL A 534 29.08 -5.36 39.71
N SER A 535 30.35 -5.10 40.00
CA SER A 535 31.47 -5.62 39.22
C SER A 535 31.66 -7.13 39.37
N ALA A 536 31.31 -7.71 40.53
CA ALA A 536 31.46 -9.15 40.75
C ALA A 536 30.47 -9.97 39.91
N TRP A 537 29.30 -9.41 39.59
CA TRP A 537 28.27 -10.02 38.73
C TRP A 537 28.36 -9.61 37.25
N SER A 538 29.37 -8.84 36.85
CA SER A 538 29.71 -8.71 35.43
C SER A 538 30.37 -9.99 34.92
N SER A 539 30.37 -10.16 33.60
CA SER A 539 31.08 -11.26 32.94
C SER A 539 32.55 -11.33 33.34
N GLY A 540 32.99 -12.52 33.74
CA GLY A 540 34.34 -12.77 34.27
C GLY A 540 34.61 -12.13 35.64
N GLY A 541 33.59 -11.59 36.30
CA GLY A 541 33.67 -11.03 37.64
C GLY A 541 33.90 -12.10 38.72
N ALA A 542 34.34 -11.66 39.91
CA ALA A 542 34.72 -12.55 41.00
C ALA A 542 33.59 -13.46 41.52
N ASN A 543 32.33 -13.07 41.29
CA ASN A 543 31.14 -13.83 41.66
C ASN A 543 30.24 -14.04 40.44
N ASP A 544 30.81 -14.10 39.23
CA ASP A 544 30.01 -14.29 38.02
C ASP A 544 29.26 -15.62 38.11
N ILE A 545 27.93 -15.53 38.07
CA ILE A 545 27.02 -16.67 38.18
C ILE A 545 26.47 -17.09 36.81
N CYS A 546 26.74 -16.31 35.76
CA CYS A 546 26.26 -16.59 34.42
C CYS A 546 27.29 -17.44 33.64
N PRO A 547 26.87 -18.10 32.54
CA PRO A 547 27.80 -18.75 31.62
C PRO A 547 28.84 -17.76 31.06
N SER A 548 29.99 -18.25 30.63
CA SER A 548 31.02 -17.39 30.00
C SER A 548 30.44 -16.62 28.80
N GLY A 549 30.68 -15.30 28.77
CA GLY A 549 30.12 -14.39 27.76
C GLY A 549 28.70 -13.89 28.07
N PHE A 550 28.19 -14.21 29.25
CA PHE A 550 26.92 -13.71 29.78
C PHE A 550 27.15 -13.05 31.13
N SER A 551 26.27 -12.15 31.50
CA SER A 551 26.25 -11.52 32.82
C SER A 551 24.85 -11.37 33.38
N VAL A 552 24.76 -11.04 34.67
CA VAL A 552 23.50 -10.61 35.26
C VAL A 552 23.16 -9.24 34.62
N PRO A 553 21.95 -9.05 34.07
CA PRO A 553 21.60 -7.84 33.34
C PRO A 553 21.65 -6.63 34.27
N THR A 554 21.94 -5.46 33.72
CA THR A 554 21.70 -4.18 34.37
C THR A 554 20.21 -3.87 34.43
N GLU A 555 19.81 -2.90 35.26
CA GLU A 555 18.43 -2.41 35.29
C GLU A 555 17.99 -1.89 33.91
N ALA A 556 18.83 -1.15 33.20
CA ALA A 556 18.49 -0.62 31.88
C ALA A 556 18.21 -1.72 30.84
N GLU A 557 19.04 -2.76 30.82
CA GLU A 557 18.88 -3.90 29.90
C GLU A 557 17.60 -4.69 30.21
N LEU A 558 17.34 -5.00 31.48
CA LEU A 558 16.12 -5.72 31.84
C LEU A 558 14.87 -4.86 31.59
N VAL A 559 14.90 -3.56 31.88
CA VAL A 559 13.77 -2.64 31.60
C VAL A 559 13.40 -2.63 30.12
N ALA A 560 14.39 -2.54 29.22
CA ALA A 560 14.17 -2.44 27.78
C ALA A 560 13.44 -3.67 27.20
N ASP A 561 13.69 -4.85 27.77
CA ASP A 561 13.12 -6.13 27.31
C ASP A 561 11.99 -6.66 28.22
N THR A 562 11.52 -5.87 29.20
CA THR A 562 10.40 -6.26 30.07
C THR A 562 9.29 -5.21 30.15
N ILE A 563 9.48 -4.13 30.92
CA ILE A 563 8.40 -3.19 31.27
C ILE A 563 8.35 -1.97 30.34
N ASN A 564 9.33 -1.85 29.43
CA ASN A 564 9.36 -0.88 28.34
C ASN A 564 9.49 -1.56 26.97
N ALA A 565 9.23 -2.88 26.89
CA ALA A 565 9.27 -3.62 25.64
C ALA A 565 8.17 -3.14 24.69
N THR A 566 8.48 -3.02 23.40
CA THR A 566 7.51 -2.60 22.36
C THR A 566 6.69 -3.76 21.82
N THR A 567 7.21 -4.99 21.89
CA THR A 567 6.51 -6.20 21.44
C THR A 567 5.52 -6.75 22.46
N THR A 568 5.92 -6.92 23.71
CA THR A 568 5.06 -7.41 24.80
C THR A 568 5.42 -6.70 26.11
N ASP A 569 4.67 -5.65 26.44
CA ASP A 569 4.81 -4.94 27.70
C ASP A 569 4.40 -5.82 28.89
N ILE A 570 5.37 -6.11 29.77
CA ILE A 570 5.16 -6.94 30.95
C ILE A 570 4.49 -6.10 32.03
N THR A 571 3.22 -6.39 32.27
CA THR A 571 2.35 -5.70 33.24
C THR A 571 1.85 -6.59 34.37
N ASN A 572 1.97 -7.92 34.23
CA ASN A 572 1.59 -8.91 35.24
C ASN A 572 2.20 -10.28 34.91
N GLY A 573 1.93 -11.29 35.74
CA GLY A 573 2.48 -12.65 35.55
C GLY A 573 2.03 -13.36 34.26
N ALA A 574 0.88 -12.99 33.68
CA ALA A 574 0.43 -13.56 32.42
C ALA A 574 1.21 -12.98 31.23
N THR A 575 1.36 -11.65 31.18
CA THR A 575 2.16 -10.98 30.13
C THR A 575 3.65 -11.31 30.25
N ALA A 576 4.14 -11.52 31.48
CA ALA A 576 5.49 -12.03 31.71
C ALA A 576 5.72 -13.42 31.11
N PHE A 577 4.77 -14.33 31.26
CA PHE A 577 4.85 -15.67 30.67
C PHE A 577 4.67 -15.66 29.14
N SER A 578 3.83 -14.78 28.60
CA SER A 578 3.64 -14.70 27.14
C SER A 578 4.75 -13.93 26.41
N SER A 579 5.59 -13.18 27.13
CA SER A 579 6.76 -12.49 26.57
C SER A 579 7.79 -13.49 26.00
N PHE A 580 8.74 -12.99 25.18
CA PHE A 580 9.81 -13.82 24.62
C PHE A 580 10.68 -14.48 25.70
N LEU A 581 10.81 -13.87 26.88
CA LEU A 581 11.57 -14.40 28.03
C LEU A 581 10.83 -15.50 28.82
N LYS A 582 9.51 -15.65 28.61
CA LYS A 582 8.63 -16.62 29.30
C LYS A 582 8.87 -16.68 30.82
N ILE A 583 8.84 -15.53 31.49
CA ILE A 583 9.20 -15.42 32.91
C ILE A 583 8.13 -16.10 33.79
N PRO A 584 8.47 -17.14 34.58
CA PRO A 584 7.52 -17.77 35.47
C PRO A 584 7.40 -17.03 36.81
N VAL A 585 6.24 -17.15 37.47
CA VAL A 585 5.98 -16.61 38.82
C VAL A 585 6.66 -17.46 39.91
N ALA A 586 7.99 -17.41 39.91
CA ALA A 586 8.88 -18.29 40.67
C ALA A 586 8.90 -18.03 42.18
N GLY A 587 8.27 -16.96 42.66
CA GLY A 587 8.34 -16.51 44.05
C GLY A 587 9.74 -16.05 44.45
N TYR A 588 10.02 -16.05 45.75
CA TYR A 588 11.30 -15.64 46.31
C TYR A 588 11.65 -16.38 47.60
N ARG A 589 12.90 -16.23 48.05
CA ARG A 589 13.34 -16.71 49.37
C ARG A 589 13.41 -15.54 50.34
N ASN A 590 12.62 -15.63 51.41
CA ASN A 590 12.41 -14.54 52.35
C ASN A 590 13.66 -14.23 53.17
N ARG A 591 14.07 -12.96 53.19
CA ARG A 591 15.27 -12.50 53.91
C ARG A 591 15.25 -12.69 55.43
N VAL A 592 14.09 -12.77 56.07
CA VAL A 592 13.97 -12.84 57.54
C VAL A 592 14.03 -14.28 58.03
N VAL A 593 13.33 -15.18 57.34
CA VAL A 593 13.16 -16.57 57.79
C VAL A 593 13.81 -17.60 56.85
N GLY A 594 14.30 -17.20 55.68
CA GLY A 594 14.92 -18.09 54.69
C GLY A 594 13.94 -19.05 53.97
N ALA A 595 12.64 -18.92 54.22
CA ALA A 595 11.59 -19.74 53.62
C ALA A 595 11.22 -19.25 52.21
N LEU A 596 10.85 -20.18 51.32
CA LEU A 596 10.26 -19.87 50.02
C LEU A 596 8.85 -19.28 50.19
N ARG A 597 8.54 -18.21 49.45
CA ARG A 597 7.27 -17.49 49.51
C ARG A 597 6.76 -17.20 48.11
N ASP A 598 5.44 -17.14 47.99
CA ASP A 598 4.70 -16.55 46.86
C ASP A 598 4.99 -17.15 45.47
N ALA A 599 5.52 -18.39 45.45
CA ALA A 599 5.63 -19.18 44.24
C ALA A 599 4.24 -19.48 43.67
N GLY A 600 4.08 -19.28 42.36
CA GLY A 600 2.80 -19.33 41.69
C GLY A 600 2.03 -18.00 41.68
N SER A 601 2.57 -16.93 42.25
CA SER A 601 1.88 -15.62 42.31
C SER A 601 2.76 -14.42 41.93
N TYR A 602 4.03 -14.42 42.28
CA TYR A 602 4.96 -13.33 41.97
C TYR A 602 6.24 -13.84 41.32
N ALA A 603 6.85 -13.04 40.45
CA ALA A 603 8.21 -13.23 39.96
C ALA A 603 9.10 -12.08 40.44
N PHE A 604 10.34 -12.39 40.78
CA PHE A 604 11.36 -11.39 41.07
C PHE A 604 12.64 -11.73 40.33
N LEU A 605 13.15 -10.77 39.56
CA LEU A 605 14.41 -10.91 38.82
C LEU A 605 15.42 -9.88 39.33
N TRP A 606 16.61 -10.35 39.66
CA TRP A 606 17.73 -9.48 39.97
C TRP A 606 18.28 -8.80 38.72
N SER A 607 18.64 -7.52 38.85
CA SER A 607 19.66 -6.91 38.03
C SER A 607 20.96 -6.77 38.85
N ARG A 608 22.09 -6.60 38.18
CA ARG A 608 23.37 -6.26 38.85
C ARG A 608 23.46 -4.79 39.25
N SER A 609 22.45 -3.97 38.96
CA SER A 609 22.44 -2.57 39.35
C SER A 609 22.17 -2.41 40.86
N ALA A 610 22.68 -1.32 41.44
CA ALA A 610 22.57 -1.00 42.85
C ALA A 610 21.99 0.40 43.05
N TYR A 611 21.26 0.61 44.14
CA TYR A 611 20.83 1.94 44.58
C TYR A 611 21.04 2.08 46.08
N GLY A 612 22.09 2.81 46.46
CA GLY A 612 22.52 2.95 47.85
C GLY A 612 22.82 1.59 48.48
N ALA A 613 22.12 1.25 49.58
CA ALA A 613 22.29 -0.01 50.29
C ALA A 613 21.45 -1.17 49.72
N PHE A 614 20.74 -0.96 48.60
CA PHE A 614 19.82 -1.95 48.02
C PHE A 614 20.33 -2.48 46.68
N GLY A 615 19.89 -3.68 46.32
CA GLY A 615 19.99 -4.20 44.95
C GLY A 615 18.78 -3.72 44.13
N ARG A 616 18.92 -3.64 42.82
CA ARG A 616 17.80 -3.32 41.92
C ARG A 616 17.24 -4.61 41.32
N GLY A 617 15.93 -4.71 41.27
CA GLY A 617 15.27 -5.88 40.70
C GLY A 617 13.85 -5.60 40.26
N LEU A 618 13.41 -6.38 39.28
CA LEU A 618 12.07 -6.34 38.72
C LEU A 618 11.14 -7.23 39.55
N GLY A 619 10.04 -6.67 40.06
CA GLY A 619 8.96 -7.44 40.66
C GLY A 619 7.77 -7.52 39.72
N ILE A 620 7.14 -8.68 39.60
CA ILE A 620 5.98 -8.92 38.71
C ILE A 620 4.92 -9.73 39.46
N GLY A 621 3.68 -9.24 39.52
CA GLY A 621 2.52 -9.96 40.08
C GLY A 621 1.60 -9.07 40.92
N GLY A 622 0.31 -9.41 40.98
CA GLY A 622 -0.68 -8.60 41.70
C GLY A 622 -0.78 -7.17 41.13
N THR A 623 -0.49 -6.16 41.96
CA THR A 623 -0.36 -4.75 41.55
C THR A 623 1.10 -4.29 41.43
N LEU A 624 2.06 -5.21 41.53
CA LEU A 624 3.50 -4.94 41.52
C LEU A 624 4.06 -5.36 40.18
N THR A 625 4.27 -4.39 39.28
CA THR A 625 5.03 -4.59 38.04
C THR A 625 5.88 -3.35 37.78
N ASP A 626 7.06 -3.32 38.38
CA ASP A 626 8.01 -2.21 38.30
C ASP A 626 9.39 -2.64 38.82
N PHE A 627 10.36 -1.74 38.67
CA PHE A 627 11.70 -1.88 39.21
C PHE A 627 11.83 -1.27 40.62
N TYR A 628 12.22 -2.11 41.58
CA TYR A 628 12.26 -1.75 43.00
C TYR A 628 13.68 -1.79 43.56
N SER A 629 13.87 -1.04 44.66
CA SER A 629 15.03 -1.19 45.54
C SER A 629 14.73 -2.34 46.49
N LEU A 630 15.39 -3.48 46.30
CA LEU A 630 15.13 -4.70 47.02
C LEU A 630 16.25 -5.02 48.01
N ASP A 631 15.87 -5.66 49.11
CA ASP A 631 16.78 -6.06 50.18
C ASP A 631 17.75 -7.14 49.68
N ARG A 632 19.05 -6.88 49.80
CA ARG A 632 20.11 -7.75 49.24
C ARG A 632 20.13 -9.14 49.85
N ALA A 633 19.65 -9.29 51.10
CA ALA A 633 19.50 -10.60 51.74
C ALA A 633 18.33 -11.46 51.19
N GLY A 634 17.45 -10.90 50.36
CA GLY A 634 16.41 -11.66 49.66
C GLY A 634 17.01 -12.57 48.59
N GLY A 635 16.39 -13.73 48.37
CA GLY A 635 16.74 -14.62 47.26
C GLY A 635 15.78 -14.43 46.10
N PHE A 636 16.26 -13.94 44.96
CA PHE A 636 15.46 -13.75 43.73
C PHE A 636 16.11 -14.44 42.53
N SER A 637 15.31 -14.66 41.49
CA SER A 637 15.75 -15.36 40.28
C SER A 637 16.67 -14.46 39.44
N VAL A 638 17.48 -15.08 38.58
CA VAL A 638 18.38 -14.38 37.64
C VAL A 638 18.12 -14.91 36.24
N ARG A 639 18.10 -13.99 35.27
CA ARG A 639 18.02 -14.26 33.84
C ARG A 639 19.22 -13.62 33.16
N CYS A 640 20.18 -14.41 32.68
CA CYS A 640 21.42 -13.87 32.13
C CYS A 640 21.24 -13.33 30.71
N ILE A 641 22.02 -12.30 30.38
CA ILE A 641 22.09 -11.64 29.07
C ILE A 641 23.51 -11.76 28.50
N LYS A 642 23.66 -11.94 27.18
CA LYS A 642 24.95 -11.98 26.47
C LYS A 642 25.57 -10.57 26.48
N ASP A 643 26.87 -10.50 26.75
CA ASP A 643 27.58 -9.23 26.97
C ASP A 643 27.65 -8.31 25.76
#